data_AF-A0A6N4T088-F1
#
_entry.id   AF-A0A6N4T088-F1
#
_cell.length_a   1.000
_cell.length_b   1.000
_cell.length_c   1.000
_cell.angle_alpha   90.00
_cell.angle_beta   90.00
_cell.angle_gamma   90.00
#
_symmetry.space_group_name_H-M   'P 1'
#
loop_
_entity.id
_entity.type
_entity.pdbx_description
1 polymer ?
#
loop_
_entity_poly.entity_id
_entity_poly.type
_entity_poly.pdbx_seq_one_letter_code
_entity_poly.pdbx_strand_id
1 'polypeptide(L)'
;MCDLKSAKDMLSSSLHQLKNVLKYSQLRLRTYVAQTAQTGAELPLRADLYSALQMEQHGRILANSHKLSSVFGQDQLLSRLADNHDVIMNACTLLTEAIKDGRPVTPAAAWLLDNYYLIEEQIRTAKRHLPKNYSKELPRLLRGSSAGRPRVYDIALETISHGDGRVDPENLSRFINAYQLVSVLKLGELWAIPIMIRLALLENLRRVATNLTTAHNHRNLAAKWADAMTETAEKDPSNLILLVADMSRSGPPLDSSFVAEMIRRLQGQGPALALPLNWLSQRLAETGQTIEHLVQLDSQQQVADQISISNSIGSLRLLTSMDWREFVENMSVVDRCLRDDPSGIYGCMDFATRDLYRHAVEKIARHSSFSEADVAHNALRFAREAAIKHGQTARNAHIGYFLIGKGRAELERSTAMQHSLPEAIKRAARESALSLYLGSILIISLLSTGLFLQQLRHTAVNPYLLTCFIVVSLIASSQFALSMVNWLATCIALPHPLPRMDYSLGIPLESSALVVVPTMLFNTQNIDALCEAMEVRFLANSDANLRFCLLTDFVDASQEHLPEDETLLLHITHNIEALNEKYPRPDGDYFLVMHRPRVWNAQEKTWMAYERKRGKLGALNAYVLGSGKQEFTHIIGNTLGLEHVRYVITLDTDTELPRDAARKFIATMAHPLNRPYYDEKLQRVTEGYGILQPRVAVALPSSNASFYELLCGGEAGIDPYTRSVSDVYQDVFDEGSFIGKGIYDIAIFEHALKNRMPENRILSHDLLEGCYARAGLLSDVQLYEEYPSSYLADMRRRHRWIRGTGRLPRG
;
A
#
# COMPACT_ATOMS: atom_id res chain seq x y z
N MET A 1 -10.45 61.41 -10.55
CA MET A 1 -11.85 60.96 -10.70
C MET A 1 -12.16 60.33 -12.07
N CYS A 2 -11.34 60.55 -13.11
CA CYS A 2 -11.51 59.89 -14.42
C CYS A 2 -11.02 58.43 -14.49
N ASP A 3 -10.01 58.02 -13.70
CA ASP A 3 -9.47 56.64 -13.78
C ASP A 3 -10.35 55.57 -13.12
N LEU A 4 -11.14 55.94 -12.12
CA LEU A 4 -12.09 55.03 -11.47
C LEU A 4 -13.30 54.70 -12.36
N LYS A 5 -13.63 55.56 -13.33
CA LYS A 5 -14.75 55.33 -14.26
C LYS A 5 -14.34 54.35 -15.36
N SER A 6 -13.13 54.50 -15.91
CA SER A 6 -12.56 53.59 -16.91
C SER A 6 -12.34 52.16 -16.38
N ALA A 7 -11.85 52.02 -15.14
CA ALA A 7 -11.68 50.70 -14.51
C ALA A 7 -13.03 50.00 -14.25
N LYS A 8 -14.06 50.76 -13.87
CA LYS A 8 -15.41 50.23 -13.62
C LYS A 8 -16.11 49.84 -14.92
N ASP A 9 -15.89 50.61 -15.99
CA ASP A 9 -16.43 50.30 -17.32
C ASP A 9 -15.74 49.07 -17.94
N MET A 10 -14.43 48.90 -17.79
CA MET A 10 -13.72 47.68 -18.20
C MET A 10 -14.16 46.44 -17.41
N LEU A 11 -14.26 46.54 -16.08
CA LEU A 11 -14.75 45.42 -15.24
C LEU A 11 -16.21 45.06 -15.58
N SER A 12 -17.05 46.05 -15.88
CA SER A 12 -18.43 45.82 -16.30
C SER A 12 -18.51 45.16 -17.68
N SER A 13 -17.65 45.56 -18.62
CA SER A 13 -17.54 45.00 -19.96
C SER A 13 -17.08 43.54 -19.91
N SER A 14 -16.05 43.23 -19.12
CA SER A 14 -15.54 41.87 -18.94
C SER A 14 -16.55 40.97 -18.22
N LEU A 15 -17.26 41.47 -17.20
CA LEU A 15 -18.35 40.74 -16.54
C LEU A 15 -19.54 40.51 -17.48
N HIS A 16 -19.82 41.44 -18.39
CA HIS A 16 -20.91 41.30 -19.35
C HIS A 16 -20.56 40.32 -20.48
N GLN A 17 -19.30 40.31 -20.94
CA GLN A 17 -18.76 39.29 -21.85
C GLN A 17 -18.76 37.90 -21.20
N LEU A 18 -18.34 37.78 -19.93
CA LEU A 18 -18.39 36.51 -19.18
C LEU A 18 -19.81 36.00 -18.97
N LYS A 19 -20.76 36.89 -18.61
CA LYS A 19 -22.18 36.52 -18.52
C LYS A 19 -22.75 36.09 -19.86
N ASN A 20 -22.34 36.72 -20.97
CA ASN A 20 -22.77 36.31 -22.30
C ASN A 20 -22.15 34.97 -22.71
N VAL A 21 -20.85 34.74 -22.46
CA VAL A 21 -20.20 33.44 -22.72
C VAL A 21 -20.86 32.32 -21.89
N LEU A 22 -21.21 32.57 -20.63
CA LEU A 22 -21.94 31.63 -19.76
C LEU A 22 -23.39 31.39 -20.21
N LYS A 23 -24.09 32.43 -20.69
CA LYS A 23 -25.45 32.28 -21.24
C LYS A 23 -25.41 31.50 -22.53
N TYR A 24 -24.43 31.76 -23.39
CA TYR A 24 -24.21 31.06 -24.66
C TYR A 24 -23.73 29.62 -24.45
N SER A 25 -22.90 29.33 -23.44
CA SER A 25 -22.47 27.96 -23.13
C SER A 25 -23.57 27.13 -22.48
N GLN A 26 -24.39 27.71 -21.58
CA GLN A 26 -25.58 27.04 -21.03
C GLN A 26 -26.68 26.82 -22.07
N LEU A 27 -26.89 27.77 -22.99
CA LEU A 27 -27.81 27.61 -24.11
C LEU A 27 -27.29 26.57 -25.12
N ARG A 28 -25.97 26.51 -25.37
CA ARG A 28 -25.35 25.49 -26.24
C ARG A 28 -25.33 24.11 -25.61
N LEU A 29 -25.03 23.96 -24.32
CA LEU A 29 -25.19 22.68 -23.61
C LEU A 29 -26.66 22.21 -23.64
N ARG A 30 -27.63 23.12 -23.49
CA ARG A 30 -29.06 22.78 -23.65
C ARG A 30 -29.45 22.42 -25.09
N THR A 31 -28.88 23.05 -26.11
CA THR A 31 -29.15 22.71 -27.51
C THR A 31 -28.41 21.44 -27.96
N TYR A 32 -27.22 21.18 -27.42
CA TYR A 32 -26.46 19.95 -27.62
C TYR A 32 -27.16 18.76 -26.94
N VAL A 33 -27.73 18.96 -25.74
CA VAL A 33 -28.57 17.96 -25.06
C VAL A 33 -29.92 17.77 -25.76
N ALA A 34 -30.52 18.82 -26.31
CA ALA A 34 -31.77 18.71 -27.07
C ALA A 34 -31.58 18.01 -28.43
N GLN A 35 -30.43 18.20 -29.10
CA GLN A 35 -30.08 17.48 -30.34
C GLN A 35 -29.67 16.03 -30.09
N THR A 36 -28.93 15.73 -29.01
CA THR A 36 -28.56 14.34 -28.65
C THR A 36 -29.75 13.52 -28.13
N ALA A 37 -30.75 14.18 -27.52
CA ALA A 37 -32.01 13.52 -27.15
C ALA A 37 -32.88 13.13 -28.37
N GLN A 38 -32.65 13.72 -29.56
CA GLN A 38 -33.37 13.39 -30.79
C GLN A 38 -32.70 12.30 -31.65
N THR A 39 -31.41 12.00 -31.44
CA THR A 39 -30.65 11.04 -32.27
C THR A 39 -30.07 9.85 -31.50
N GLY A 40 -30.10 9.83 -30.16
CA GLY A 40 -29.58 8.72 -29.36
C GLY A 40 -28.07 8.45 -29.49
N ALA A 41 -27.34 9.29 -30.25
CA ALA A 41 -25.92 9.15 -30.51
C ALA A 41 -25.10 9.88 -29.43
N GLU A 42 -24.31 9.12 -28.66
CA GLU A 42 -23.40 9.68 -27.66
C GLU A 42 -22.11 10.18 -28.34
N LEU A 43 -21.99 11.50 -28.50
CA LEU A 43 -20.79 12.12 -29.08
C LEU A 43 -19.56 11.98 -28.15
N PRO A 44 -18.33 11.94 -28.72
CA PRO A 44 -17.06 11.98 -27.99
C PRO A 44 -17.00 13.11 -26.97
N LEU A 45 -16.26 12.92 -25.88
CA LEU A 45 -16.08 13.93 -24.84
C LEU A 45 -15.13 15.03 -25.36
N ARG A 46 -15.68 15.97 -26.14
CA ARG A 46 -14.96 17.10 -26.73
C ARG A 46 -15.67 18.40 -26.35
N ALA A 47 -15.01 19.18 -25.50
CA ALA A 47 -15.39 20.55 -25.19
C ALA A 47 -14.28 21.52 -25.63
N ASP A 48 -14.49 22.82 -25.43
CA ASP A 48 -13.46 23.82 -25.72
C ASP A 48 -12.19 23.51 -24.91
N LEU A 49 -11.04 23.45 -25.59
CA LEU A 49 -9.76 23.15 -24.95
C LEU A 49 -9.39 24.26 -23.97
N TYR A 50 -9.15 23.90 -22.72
CA TYR A 50 -8.77 24.85 -21.69
C TYR A 50 -7.27 24.81 -21.41
N SER A 51 -6.67 26.00 -21.36
CA SER A 51 -5.35 26.21 -20.76
C SER A 51 -5.37 25.94 -19.25
N ALA A 52 -4.20 25.79 -18.63
CA ALA A 52 -4.06 25.57 -17.19
C ALA A 52 -4.85 26.57 -16.33
N LEU A 53 -4.83 27.85 -16.72
CA LEU A 53 -5.54 28.93 -16.02
C LEU A 53 -7.07 28.83 -16.19
N GLN A 54 -7.53 28.50 -17.40
CA GLN A 54 -8.96 28.31 -17.66
C GLN A 54 -9.48 27.08 -16.92
N MET A 55 -8.67 26.01 -16.85
CA MET A 55 -8.96 24.82 -16.08
C MET A 55 -9.08 25.15 -14.58
N GLU A 56 -8.17 25.96 -14.03
CA GLU A 56 -8.26 26.43 -12.64
C GLU A 56 -9.58 27.20 -12.36
N GLN A 57 -9.94 28.13 -13.25
CA GLN A 57 -11.19 28.88 -13.12
C GLN A 57 -12.42 27.96 -13.23
N HIS A 58 -12.38 27.01 -14.16
CA HIS A 58 -13.43 26.00 -14.34
C HIS A 58 -13.61 25.16 -13.07
N GLY A 59 -12.53 24.74 -12.41
CA GLY A 59 -12.58 24.01 -11.14
C GLY A 59 -13.35 24.76 -10.05
N ARG A 60 -13.16 26.08 -9.93
CA ARG A 60 -13.93 26.92 -8.98
C ARG A 60 -15.40 27.02 -9.36
N ILE A 61 -15.70 27.17 -10.65
CA ILE A 61 -17.08 27.26 -11.15
C ILE A 61 -17.81 25.94 -10.89
N LEU A 62 -17.16 24.82 -11.20
CA LEU A 62 -17.70 23.47 -11.00
C LEU A 62 -17.94 23.19 -9.52
N ALA A 63 -17.00 23.54 -8.64
CA ALA A 63 -17.18 23.36 -7.20
C ALA A 63 -18.39 24.12 -6.64
N ASN A 64 -18.69 25.31 -7.18
CA ASN A 64 -19.87 26.08 -6.79
C ASN A 64 -21.20 25.48 -7.30
N SER A 65 -21.17 24.81 -8.46
CA SER A 65 -22.36 24.17 -9.04
C SER A 65 -22.70 22.84 -8.36
N HIS A 66 -21.69 22.13 -7.85
CA HIS A 66 -21.85 20.85 -7.19
C HIS A 66 -22.67 20.96 -5.89
N LYS A 67 -23.78 20.24 -5.85
CA LYS A 67 -24.60 20.04 -4.65
C LYS A 67 -24.67 18.56 -4.36
N LEU A 68 -24.29 18.17 -3.15
CA LEU A 68 -24.19 16.77 -2.76
C LEU A 68 -25.52 16.25 -2.24
N SER A 69 -25.83 15.02 -2.60
CA SER A 69 -26.92 14.25 -2.00
C SER A 69 -26.52 13.74 -0.63
N SER A 70 -27.48 13.70 0.30
CA SER A 70 -27.32 13.03 1.61
C SER A 70 -27.54 11.52 1.55
N VAL A 71 -28.00 10.99 0.40
CA VAL A 71 -28.37 9.57 0.23
C VAL A 71 -27.30 8.82 -0.55
N PHE A 72 -26.85 7.69 0.00
CA PHE A 72 -25.98 6.73 -0.68
C PHE A 72 -26.76 5.99 -1.77
N GLY A 73 -26.28 6.05 -3.02
CA GLY A 73 -26.93 5.46 -4.18
C GLY A 73 -26.35 4.10 -4.61
N GLN A 74 -27.05 3.40 -5.50
CA GLN A 74 -26.53 2.18 -6.13
C GLN A 74 -25.33 2.49 -7.06
N ASP A 75 -24.44 1.51 -7.22
CA ASP A 75 -23.27 1.64 -8.09
C ASP A 75 -23.67 1.50 -9.57
N GLN A 76 -23.59 2.61 -10.32
CA GLN A 76 -23.89 2.65 -11.75
C GLN A 76 -22.61 2.57 -12.60
N LEU A 77 -21.43 2.78 -12.01
CA LEU A 77 -20.17 2.91 -12.74
C LEU A 77 -19.66 1.54 -13.22
N LEU A 78 -19.81 0.50 -12.42
CA LEU A 78 -19.41 -0.86 -12.82
C LEU A 78 -20.29 -1.42 -13.94
N SER A 79 -21.59 -1.15 -13.92
CA SER A 79 -22.49 -1.51 -15.02
C SER A 79 -22.07 -0.77 -16.28
N ARG A 80 -21.84 0.54 -16.18
CA ARG A 80 -21.41 1.34 -17.32
C ARG A 80 -20.05 0.89 -17.86
N LEU A 81 -19.12 0.49 -16.99
CA LEU A 81 -17.82 -0.06 -17.42
C LEU A 81 -17.97 -1.38 -18.19
N ALA A 82 -18.94 -2.23 -17.82
CA ALA A 82 -19.25 -3.43 -18.58
C ALA A 82 -19.80 -3.07 -19.97
N ASP A 83 -20.75 -2.13 -20.05
CA ASP A 83 -21.26 -1.65 -21.33
C ASP A 83 -20.15 -1.03 -22.20
N ASN A 84 -19.22 -0.29 -21.59
CA ASN A 84 -18.08 0.31 -22.28
C ASN A 84 -17.15 -0.76 -22.84
N HIS A 85 -16.91 -1.83 -22.07
CA HIS A 85 -16.14 -2.98 -22.54
C HIS A 85 -16.79 -3.60 -23.77
N ASP A 86 -18.07 -3.98 -23.68
CA ASP A 86 -18.76 -4.68 -24.76
C ASP A 86 -18.79 -3.87 -26.07
N VAL A 87 -19.01 -2.56 -25.99
CA VAL A 87 -19.03 -1.69 -27.17
C VAL A 87 -17.64 -1.55 -27.81
N ILE A 88 -16.59 -1.35 -27.02
CA ILE A 88 -15.22 -1.26 -27.56
C ILE A 88 -14.80 -2.60 -28.18
N MET A 89 -15.13 -3.72 -27.52
CA MET A 89 -14.88 -5.06 -28.00
C MET A 89 -15.55 -5.32 -29.35
N ASN A 90 -16.84 -4.99 -29.47
CA ASN A 90 -17.59 -5.16 -30.71
C ASN A 90 -17.02 -4.29 -31.84
N ALA A 91 -16.63 -3.04 -31.54
CA ALA A 91 -15.99 -2.16 -32.52
C ALA A 91 -14.66 -2.75 -33.03
N CYS A 92 -13.82 -3.26 -32.14
CA CYS A 92 -12.55 -3.89 -32.52
C CYS A 92 -12.75 -5.17 -33.34
N THR A 93 -13.73 -6.00 -33.01
CA THR A 93 -14.07 -7.21 -33.79
C THR A 93 -14.49 -6.84 -35.21
N LEU A 94 -15.44 -5.89 -35.35
CA LEU A 94 -15.92 -5.43 -36.67
C LEU A 94 -14.79 -4.84 -37.53
N LEU A 95 -13.91 -4.04 -36.94
CA LEU A 95 -12.77 -3.45 -37.64
C LEU A 95 -11.72 -4.50 -38.03
N THR A 96 -11.52 -5.52 -37.19
CA THR A 96 -10.61 -6.63 -37.49
C THR A 96 -11.12 -7.48 -38.65
N GLU A 97 -12.43 -7.76 -38.70
CA GLU A 97 -13.07 -8.45 -39.84
C GLU A 97 -12.91 -7.65 -41.14
N ALA A 98 -13.07 -6.32 -41.08
CA ALA A 98 -12.88 -5.46 -42.25
C ALA A 98 -11.44 -5.53 -42.81
N ILE A 99 -10.41 -5.62 -41.95
CA ILE A 99 -9.01 -5.79 -42.38
C ILE A 99 -8.81 -7.15 -43.07
N LYS A 100 -9.42 -8.22 -42.52
CA LYS A 100 -9.36 -9.57 -43.12
C LYS A 100 -10.00 -9.61 -44.52
N ASP A 101 -11.09 -8.87 -44.70
CA ASP A 101 -11.79 -8.72 -45.98
C ASP A 101 -11.04 -7.79 -46.98
N GLY A 102 -9.84 -7.30 -46.64
CA GLY A 102 -9.05 -6.41 -47.49
C GLY A 102 -9.63 -4.99 -47.62
N ARG A 103 -10.56 -4.60 -46.73
CA ARG A 103 -11.16 -3.26 -46.76
C ARG A 103 -10.26 -2.25 -46.05
N PRO A 104 -10.12 -1.01 -46.58
CA PRO A 104 -9.30 0.01 -45.95
C PRO A 104 -9.92 0.47 -44.62
N VAL A 105 -9.06 0.64 -43.62
CA VAL A 105 -9.43 1.13 -42.28
C VAL A 105 -8.83 2.52 -42.06
N THR A 106 -9.54 3.38 -41.33
CA THR A 106 -9.05 4.74 -41.04
C THR A 106 -7.87 4.69 -40.06
N PRO A 107 -6.96 5.69 -40.06
CA PRO A 107 -5.85 5.74 -39.12
C PRO A 107 -6.28 5.68 -37.65
N ALA A 108 -7.40 6.31 -37.30
CA ALA A 108 -7.99 6.27 -35.96
C ALA A 108 -8.42 4.85 -35.55
N ALA A 109 -9.02 4.09 -36.46
CA ALA A 109 -9.43 2.72 -36.22
C ALA A 109 -8.23 1.75 -36.14
N ALA A 110 -7.19 1.95 -36.95
CA ALA A 110 -5.93 1.22 -36.80
C ALA A 110 -5.31 1.45 -35.41
N TRP A 111 -5.28 2.71 -34.95
CA TRP A 111 -4.71 3.04 -33.65
C TRP A 111 -5.45 2.39 -32.46
N LEU A 112 -6.78 2.29 -32.57
CA LEU A 112 -7.61 1.58 -31.58
C LEU A 112 -7.25 0.09 -31.52
N LEU A 113 -7.09 -0.56 -32.69
CA LEU A 113 -6.73 -1.97 -32.79
C LEU A 113 -5.32 -2.25 -32.25
N ASP A 114 -4.35 -1.41 -32.60
CA ASP A 114 -2.96 -1.53 -32.14
C ASP A 114 -2.84 -1.48 -30.60
N ASN A 115 -3.79 -0.81 -29.93
CA ASN A 115 -3.80 -0.64 -28.48
C ASN A 115 -4.89 -1.46 -27.76
N TYR A 116 -5.50 -2.42 -28.45
CA TYR A 116 -6.56 -3.26 -27.92
C TYR A 116 -6.20 -3.90 -26.57
N TYR A 117 -5.02 -4.54 -26.47
CA TYR A 117 -4.60 -5.24 -25.26
C TYR A 117 -4.41 -4.30 -24.06
N LEU A 118 -3.92 -3.09 -24.30
CA LEU A 118 -3.79 -2.08 -23.25
C LEU A 118 -5.16 -1.68 -22.71
N ILE A 119 -6.16 -1.47 -23.60
CA ILE A 119 -7.52 -1.11 -23.18
C ILE A 119 -8.12 -2.24 -22.32
N GLU A 120 -7.95 -3.49 -22.74
CA GLU A 120 -8.43 -4.66 -21.99
C GLU A 120 -7.79 -4.74 -20.59
N GLU A 121 -6.48 -4.53 -20.50
CA GLU A 121 -5.76 -4.48 -19.22
C GLU A 121 -6.28 -3.35 -18.32
N GLN A 122 -6.53 -2.17 -18.88
CA GLN A 122 -7.07 -1.02 -18.12
C GLN A 122 -8.50 -1.28 -17.63
N ILE A 123 -9.34 -1.97 -18.40
CA ILE A 123 -10.69 -2.37 -17.96
C ILE A 123 -10.60 -3.36 -16.79
N ARG A 124 -9.74 -4.38 -16.89
CA ARG A 124 -9.52 -5.35 -15.80
C ARG A 124 -9.01 -4.67 -14.53
N THR A 125 -8.05 -3.76 -14.69
CA THR A 125 -7.49 -2.96 -13.60
C THR A 125 -8.54 -2.05 -12.97
N ALA A 126 -9.41 -1.44 -13.77
CA ALA A 126 -10.52 -0.63 -13.28
C ALA A 126 -11.51 -1.44 -12.42
N LYS A 127 -11.88 -2.66 -12.86
CA LYS A 127 -12.75 -3.57 -12.10
C LYS A 127 -12.14 -3.99 -10.77
N ARG A 128 -10.83 -4.26 -10.72
CA ARG A 128 -10.11 -4.65 -9.49
C ARG A 128 -10.04 -3.52 -8.46
N HIS A 129 -9.79 -2.29 -8.92
CA HIS A 129 -9.60 -1.13 -8.03
C HIS A 129 -10.89 -0.39 -7.66
N LEU A 130 -12.05 -0.76 -8.24
CA LEU A 130 -13.36 -0.20 -7.86
C LEU A 130 -14.27 -1.26 -7.24
N PRO A 131 -14.02 -1.71 -5.99
CA PRO A 131 -14.94 -2.62 -5.31
C PRO A 131 -16.30 -1.94 -5.07
N LYS A 132 -17.39 -2.71 -5.17
CA LYS A 132 -18.78 -2.22 -5.05
C LYS A 132 -19.04 -1.39 -3.79
N ASN A 133 -18.38 -1.73 -2.68
CA ASN A 133 -18.55 -1.03 -1.41
C ASN A 133 -17.89 0.36 -1.44
N TYR A 134 -16.74 0.49 -2.09
CA TYR A 134 -16.02 1.76 -2.21
C TYR A 134 -16.80 2.78 -3.04
N SER A 135 -17.38 2.37 -4.19
CA SER A 135 -18.23 3.24 -5.01
C SER A 135 -19.50 3.75 -4.29
N LYS A 136 -20.01 2.99 -3.32
CA LYS A 136 -21.17 3.38 -2.52
C LYS A 136 -20.84 4.47 -1.50
N GLU A 137 -19.60 4.53 -1.01
CA GLU A 137 -19.19 5.46 0.04
C GLU A 137 -18.86 6.87 -0.47
N LEU A 138 -18.64 7.02 -1.79
CA LEU A 138 -18.30 8.30 -2.40
C LEU A 138 -19.50 9.28 -2.45
N PRO A 139 -19.29 10.58 -2.11
CA PRO A 139 -20.31 11.61 -2.24
C PRO A 139 -20.85 11.78 -3.66
N ARG A 140 -22.18 11.84 -3.79
CA ARG A 140 -22.89 11.88 -5.08
C ARG A 140 -23.51 13.24 -5.36
N LEU A 141 -23.59 13.60 -6.64
CA LEU A 141 -24.24 14.82 -7.08
C LEU A 141 -25.77 14.68 -7.05
N LEU A 142 -26.44 15.71 -6.51
CA LEU A 142 -27.90 15.79 -6.42
C LEU A 142 -28.54 16.27 -7.73
N ARG A 143 -27.85 17.13 -8.48
CA ARG A 143 -28.37 17.81 -9.69
C ARG A 143 -27.26 17.87 -10.76
N GLY A 144 -27.64 18.10 -12.01
CA GLY A 144 -26.73 18.22 -13.15
C GLY A 144 -26.77 17.01 -14.09
N SER A 145 -25.93 17.04 -15.12
CA SER A 145 -25.75 15.95 -16.11
C SER A 145 -25.28 14.64 -15.45
N SER A 146 -24.50 14.75 -14.37
CA SER A 146 -23.99 13.62 -13.59
C SER A 146 -24.77 13.37 -12.30
N ALA A 147 -26.04 13.76 -12.23
CA ALA A 147 -26.89 13.48 -11.08
C ALA A 147 -26.91 11.97 -10.76
N GLY A 148 -26.75 11.63 -9.48
CA GLY A 148 -26.68 10.24 -9.00
C GLY A 148 -25.30 9.58 -9.12
N ARG A 149 -24.34 10.20 -9.80
CA ARG A 149 -22.95 9.72 -9.92
C ARG A 149 -22.04 10.38 -8.88
N PRO A 150 -20.90 9.75 -8.52
CA PRO A 150 -19.91 10.37 -7.63
C PRO A 150 -19.41 11.70 -8.20
N ARG A 151 -19.27 12.74 -7.36
CA ARG A 151 -18.76 14.06 -7.84
C ARG A 151 -17.35 13.97 -8.44
N VAL A 152 -16.55 13.04 -7.93
CA VAL A 152 -15.17 12.80 -8.41
C VAL A 152 -15.16 12.22 -9.83
N TYR A 153 -16.22 11.52 -10.22
CA TYR A 153 -16.39 11.04 -11.59
C TYR A 153 -16.73 12.20 -12.54
N ASP A 154 -17.58 13.15 -12.10
CA ASP A 154 -17.88 14.35 -12.88
C ASP A 154 -16.65 15.24 -13.07
N ILE A 155 -15.85 15.43 -12.02
CA ILE A 155 -14.53 16.06 -12.09
C ILE A 155 -13.65 15.40 -13.15
N ALA A 156 -13.61 14.07 -13.18
CA ALA A 156 -12.85 13.33 -14.19
C ALA A 156 -13.40 13.54 -15.61
N LEU A 157 -14.73 13.50 -15.81
CA LEU A 157 -15.36 13.75 -17.11
C LEU A 157 -15.06 15.16 -17.63
N GLU A 158 -15.15 16.18 -16.78
CA GLU A 158 -14.84 17.57 -17.13
C GLU A 158 -13.37 17.75 -17.48
N THR A 159 -12.47 17.11 -16.73
CA THR A 159 -11.03 17.10 -17.02
C THR A 159 -10.74 16.49 -18.40
N ILE A 160 -11.38 15.36 -18.71
CA ILE A 160 -11.22 14.68 -20.00
C ILE A 160 -11.84 15.47 -21.15
N SER A 161 -13.01 16.08 -20.94
CA SER A 161 -13.75 16.82 -21.97
C SER A 161 -13.00 18.07 -22.42
N HIS A 162 -12.42 18.81 -21.47
CA HIS A 162 -11.66 20.04 -21.74
C HIS A 162 -10.17 19.80 -22.06
N GLY A 163 -9.70 18.56 -21.90
CA GLY A 163 -8.37 18.11 -22.30
C GLY A 163 -8.33 17.26 -23.58
N ASP A 164 -9.48 16.99 -24.22
CA ASP A 164 -9.63 16.03 -25.35
C ASP A 164 -8.88 14.71 -25.10
N GLY A 165 -9.16 14.09 -23.95
CA GLY A 165 -8.54 12.83 -23.55
C GLY A 165 -7.11 12.96 -23.02
N ARG A 166 -6.46 14.13 -23.10
CA ARG A 166 -5.11 14.35 -22.57
C ARG A 166 -5.18 14.78 -21.11
N VAL A 167 -4.58 13.95 -20.25
CA VAL A 167 -4.42 14.23 -18.82
C VAL A 167 -2.99 14.68 -18.61
N ASP A 168 -2.84 15.85 -17.98
CA ASP A 168 -1.55 16.38 -17.56
C ASP A 168 -1.55 16.54 -16.03
N PRO A 169 -0.53 16.03 -15.31
CA PRO A 169 -0.52 16.05 -13.85
C PRO A 169 -0.56 17.46 -13.26
N GLU A 170 0.13 18.42 -13.89
CA GLU A 170 0.16 19.80 -13.41
C GLU A 170 -1.22 20.45 -13.54
N ASN A 171 -1.85 20.32 -14.71
CA ASN A 171 -3.22 20.81 -14.94
C ASN A 171 -4.23 20.15 -13.99
N LEU A 172 -4.12 18.84 -13.77
CA LEU A 172 -4.99 18.09 -12.85
C LEU A 172 -4.83 18.60 -11.42
N SER A 173 -3.59 18.78 -10.94
CA SER A 173 -3.31 19.33 -9.61
C SER A 173 -3.85 20.75 -9.44
N ARG A 174 -3.69 21.63 -10.45
CA ARG A 174 -4.24 23.00 -10.42
C ARG A 174 -5.77 22.99 -10.37
N PHE A 175 -6.41 22.16 -11.20
CA PHE A 175 -7.86 21.99 -11.21
C PHE A 175 -8.40 21.57 -9.84
N ILE A 176 -7.82 20.52 -9.27
CA ILE A 176 -8.26 19.98 -7.97
C ILE A 176 -7.99 20.96 -6.84
N ASN A 177 -6.83 21.62 -6.80
CA ASN A 177 -6.56 22.64 -5.80
C ASN A 177 -7.60 23.77 -5.87
N ALA A 178 -7.91 24.26 -7.08
CA ALA A 178 -8.91 25.31 -7.27
C ALA A 178 -10.33 24.87 -6.87
N TYR A 179 -10.69 23.62 -7.17
CA TYR A 179 -11.95 23.02 -6.73
C TYR A 179 -12.03 22.98 -5.19
N GLN A 180 -10.95 22.55 -4.54
CA GLN A 180 -10.88 22.39 -3.08
C GLN A 180 -10.91 23.72 -2.31
N LEU A 181 -10.62 24.86 -2.95
CA LEU A 181 -10.81 26.19 -2.35
C LEU A 181 -12.28 26.51 -2.04
N VAL A 182 -13.22 25.87 -2.76
CA VAL A 182 -14.66 26.07 -2.56
C VAL A 182 -15.27 24.89 -1.81
N SER A 183 -14.90 23.66 -2.16
CA SER A 183 -15.38 22.46 -1.50
C SER A 183 -14.27 21.45 -1.32
N VAL A 184 -13.90 21.18 -0.06
CA VAL A 184 -12.90 20.17 0.30
C VAL A 184 -13.34 18.76 -0.16
N LEU A 185 -12.40 18.03 -0.76
CA LEU A 185 -12.56 16.63 -1.12
C LEU A 185 -12.16 15.74 0.05
N LYS A 186 -12.89 14.65 0.25
CA LYS A 186 -12.54 13.63 1.25
C LYS A 186 -11.31 12.84 0.83
N LEU A 187 -10.62 12.22 1.77
CA LEU A 187 -9.50 11.30 1.51
C LEU A 187 -9.89 10.19 0.53
N GLY A 188 -11.03 9.53 0.76
CA GLY A 188 -11.55 8.51 -0.17
C GLY A 188 -11.88 9.06 -1.57
N GLU A 189 -12.19 10.35 -1.70
CA GLU A 189 -12.40 10.95 -3.01
C GLU A 189 -11.08 11.21 -3.73
N LEU A 190 -10.05 11.68 -3.01
CA LEU A 190 -8.73 11.88 -3.59
C LEU A 190 -8.14 10.56 -4.10
N TRP A 191 -8.26 9.48 -3.32
CA TRP A 191 -7.88 8.13 -3.72
C TRP A 191 -8.72 7.57 -4.88
N ALA A 192 -9.93 8.10 -5.11
CA ALA A 192 -10.77 7.70 -6.23
C ALA A 192 -10.39 8.40 -7.55
N ILE A 193 -9.66 9.52 -7.54
CA ILE A 193 -9.30 10.25 -8.78
C ILE A 193 -8.65 9.37 -9.86
N PRO A 194 -7.61 8.54 -9.57
CA PRO A 194 -6.96 7.72 -10.60
C PRO A 194 -7.95 6.79 -11.32
N ILE A 195 -8.81 6.13 -10.54
CA ILE A 195 -9.80 5.21 -11.09
C ILE A 195 -10.91 5.97 -11.83
N MET A 196 -11.33 7.15 -11.36
CA MET A 196 -12.33 7.97 -12.04
C MET A 196 -11.84 8.51 -13.39
N ILE A 197 -10.57 8.95 -13.46
CA ILE A 197 -9.96 9.36 -14.73
C ILE A 197 -9.87 8.17 -15.68
N ARG A 198 -9.47 6.99 -15.19
CA ARG A 198 -9.46 5.77 -16.00
C ARG A 198 -10.84 5.45 -16.58
N LEU A 199 -11.89 5.53 -15.77
CA LEU A 199 -13.27 5.33 -16.23
C LEU A 199 -13.71 6.38 -17.25
N ALA A 200 -13.35 7.65 -17.04
CA ALA A 200 -13.66 8.74 -17.97
C ALA A 200 -12.94 8.58 -19.32
N LEU A 201 -11.69 8.12 -19.32
CA LEU A 201 -10.93 7.80 -20.53
C LEU A 201 -11.55 6.62 -21.29
N LEU A 202 -11.96 5.56 -20.59
CA LEU A 202 -12.65 4.42 -21.20
C LEU A 202 -14.03 4.80 -21.75
N GLU A 203 -14.75 5.70 -21.08
CA GLU A 203 -15.99 6.30 -21.59
C GLU A 203 -15.74 7.12 -22.86
N ASN A 204 -14.65 7.90 -22.92
CA ASN A 204 -14.29 8.63 -24.14
C ASN A 204 -13.95 7.66 -25.28
N LEU A 205 -13.14 6.63 -25.01
CA LEU A 205 -12.80 5.61 -26.00
C LEU A 205 -14.03 4.87 -26.54
N ARG A 206 -15.01 4.55 -25.68
CA ARG A 206 -16.29 3.98 -26.11
C ARG A 206 -17.01 4.90 -27.11
N ARG A 207 -17.10 6.20 -26.80
CA ARG A 207 -17.80 7.18 -27.65
C ARG A 207 -17.10 7.33 -29.00
N VAL A 208 -15.77 7.43 -29.00
CA VAL A 208 -15.00 7.47 -30.26
C VAL A 208 -15.13 6.16 -31.03
N ALA A 209 -15.07 4.99 -30.37
CA ALA A 209 -15.27 3.69 -31.01
C ALA A 209 -16.65 3.56 -31.66
N THR A 210 -17.70 4.03 -30.98
CA THR A 210 -19.07 4.06 -31.52
C THR A 210 -19.12 4.90 -32.80
N ASN A 211 -18.55 6.10 -32.76
CA ASN A 211 -18.45 6.98 -33.92
C ASN A 211 -17.65 6.37 -35.08
N LEU A 212 -16.55 5.69 -34.78
CA LEU A 212 -15.74 5.00 -35.79
C LEU A 212 -16.52 3.86 -36.43
N THR A 213 -17.27 3.08 -35.65
CA THR A 213 -18.12 2.00 -36.19
C THR A 213 -19.24 2.55 -37.07
N THR A 214 -19.91 3.64 -36.66
CA THR A 214 -20.95 4.28 -37.50
C THR A 214 -20.36 4.83 -38.80
N ALA A 215 -19.23 5.54 -38.73
CA ALA A 215 -18.53 6.07 -39.89
C ALA A 215 -18.05 4.94 -40.83
N HIS A 216 -17.54 3.84 -40.28
CA HIS A 216 -17.14 2.66 -41.04
C HIS A 216 -18.33 2.01 -41.76
N ASN A 217 -19.47 1.87 -41.10
CA ASN A 217 -20.69 1.33 -41.71
C ASN A 217 -21.19 2.19 -42.87
N HIS A 218 -21.18 3.52 -42.71
CA HIS A 218 -21.59 4.45 -43.77
C HIS A 218 -20.62 4.42 -44.95
N ARG A 219 -19.31 4.33 -44.71
CA ARG A 219 -18.30 4.13 -45.77
C ARG A 219 -18.48 2.80 -46.50
N ASN A 220 -18.76 1.72 -45.78
CA ASN A 220 -19.02 0.43 -46.41
C ASN A 220 -20.28 0.45 -47.27
N LEU A 221 -21.32 1.17 -46.85
CA LEU A 221 -22.52 1.37 -47.66
C LEU A 221 -22.21 2.19 -48.93
N ALA A 222 -21.46 3.28 -48.80
CA ALA A 222 -20.99 4.09 -49.92
C ALA A 222 -20.13 3.24 -50.89
N ALA A 223 -19.19 2.46 -50.38
CA ALA A 223 -18.34 1.59 -51.19
C ALA A 223 -19.17 0.58 -52.00
N LYS A 224 -20.17 -0.06 -51.39
CA LYS A 224 -21.07 -1.01 -52.10
C LYS A 224 -21.80 -0.33 -53.26
N TRP A 225 -22.35 0.86 -53.05
CA TRP A 225 -23.04 1.61 -54.10
C TRP A 225 -22.08 2.09 -55.18
N ALA A 226 -20.91 2.60 -54.80
CA ALA A 226 -19.89 3.05 -55.73
C ALA A 226 -19.37 1.90 -56.61
N ASP A 227 -19.07 0.74 -56.01
CA ASP A 227 -18.58 -0.43 -56.73
C ASP A 227 -19.64 -0.97 -57.71
N ALA A 228 -20.91 -1.02 -57.28
CA ALA A 228 -22.02 -1.37 -58.16
C ALA A 228 -22.21 -0.36 -59.31
N MET A 229 -22.01 0.94 -59.04
CA MET A 229 -22.09 2.00 -60.05
C MET A 229 -20.95 1.92 -61.06
N THR A 230 -19.71 1.68 -60.63
CA THR A 230 -18.56 1.50 -61.52
C THR A 230 -18.74 0.25 -62.39
N GLU A 231 -19.11 -0.88 -61.79
CA GLU A 231 -19.36 -2.13 -62.53
C GLU A 231 -20.49 -1.97 -63.57
N THR A 232 -21.58 -1.29 -63.20
CA THR A 232 -22.70 -1.02 -64.11
C THR A 232 -22.30 -0.02 -65.20
N ALA A 233 -21.51 1.01 -64.88
CA ALA A 233 -21.01 1.96 -65.86
C ALA A 233 -20.08 1.32 -66.89
N GLU A 234 -19.33 0.28 -66.53
CA GLU A 234 -18.47 -0.48 -67.43
C GLU A 234 -19.23 -1.50 -68.28
N LYS A 235 -20.18 -2.23 -67.68
CA LYS A 235 -20.87 -3.37 -68.33
C LYS A 235 -22.19 -3.00 -69.01
N ASP A 236 -22.96 -2.07 -68.44
CA ASP A 236 -24.29 -1.68 -68.91
C ASP A 236 -24.68 -0.25 -68.50
N PRO A 237 -24.17 0.78 -69.21
CA PRO A 237 -24.38 2.19 -68.85
C PRO A 237 -25.86 2.62 -68.76
N SER A 238 -26.76 1.94 -69.46
CA SER A 238 -28.19 2.28 -69.48
C SER A 238 -28.87 1.98 -68.14
N ASN A 239 -28.38 0.97 -67.42
CA ASN A 239 -28.91 0.56 -66.12
C ASN A 239 -28.39 1.39 -64.94
N LEU A 240 -27.39 2.27 -65.17
CA LEU A 240 -26.84 3.14 -64.13
C LEU A 240 -27.90 4.11 -63.55
N ILE A 241 -28.82 4.60 -64.37
CA ILE A 241 -29.91 5.49 -63.92
C ILE A 241 -30.85 4.77 -62.95
N LEU A 242 -31.14 3.48 -63.20
CA LEU A 242 -31.96 2.67 -62.31
C LEU A 242 -31.27 2.43 -60.97
N LEU A 243 -29.95 2.18 -60.98
CA LEU A 243 -29.15 1.99 -59.78
C LEU A 243 -29.09 3.26 -58.91
N VAL A 244 -28.91 4.44 -59.51
CA VAL A 244 -28.98 5.73 -58.78
C VAL A 244 -30.38 5.96 -58.21
N ALA A 245 -31.44 5.59 -58.93
CA ALA A 245 -32.81 5.69 -58.44
C ALA A 245 -33.10 4.71 -57.29
N ASP A 246 -32.55 3.50 -57.33
CA ASP A 246 -32.66 2.51 -56.25
C ASP A 246 -31.91 2.97 -54.99
N MET A 247 -30.70 3.51 -55.16
CA MET A 247 -29.96 4.14 -54.05
C MET A 247 -30.76 5.30 -53.45
N SER A 248 -31.29 6.20 -54.27
CA SER A 248 -32.13 7.32 -53.82
C SER A 248 -33.36 6.83 -53.04
N ARG A 249 -33.98 5.72 -53.44
CA ARG A 249 -35.13 5.12 -52.75
C ARG A 249 -34.75 4.47 -51.42
N SER A 250 -33.53 3.94 -51.31
CA SER A 250 -33.02 3.32 -50.07
C SER A 250 -32.75 4.33 -48.93
N GLY A 251 -32.66 5.63 -49.26
CA GLY A 251 -32.46 6.70 -48.27
C GLY A 251 -31.17 6.58 -47.47
N PRO A 252 -29.98 6.52 -48.11
CA PRO A 252 -28.72 6.40 -47.40
C PRO A 252 -28.47 7.63 -46.51
N PRO A 253 -27.75 7.47 -45.39
CA PRO A 253 -27.31 8.60 -44.57
C PRO A 253 -26.29 9.41 -45.37
N LEU A 254 -26.71 10.57 -45.91
CA LEU A 254 -25.84 11.50 -46.65
C LEU A 254 -24.93 12.30 -45.70
N ASP A 255 -24.22 11.60 -44.81
CA ASP A 255 -23.29 12.20 -43.87
C ASP A 255 -21.87 12.38 -44.47
N SER A 256 -20.98 13.02 -43.70
CA SER A 256 -19.62 13.32 -44.15
C SER A 256 -18.84 12.07 -44.59
N SER A 257 -18.97 10.97 -43.85
CA SER A 257 -18.30 9.70 -44.13
C SER A 257 -18.84 8.98 -45.37
N PHE A 258 -20.16 8.99 -45.60
CA PHE A 258 -20.76 8.43 -46.81
C PHE A 258 -20.35 9.23 -48.05
N VAL A 259 -20.51 10.56 -48.00
CA VAL A 259 -20.22 11.45 -49.14
C VAL A 259 -18.73 11.42 -49.49
N ALA A 260 -17.83 11.49 -48.50
CA ALA A 260 -16.39 11.44 -48.76
C ALA A 260 -15.97 10.15 -49.48
N GLU A 261 -16.49 9.00 -49.08
CA GLU A 261 -16.17 7.71 -49.71
C GLU A 261 -16.78 7.58 -51.12
N MET A 262 -18.01 8.05 -51.33
CA MET A 262 -18.64 8.10 -52.67
C MET A 262 -17.81 8.93 -53.65
N ILE A 263 -17.40 10.15 -53.25
CA ILE A 263 -16.59 11.02 -54.08
C ILE A 263 -15.22 10.40 -54.35
N ARG A 264 -14.55 9.87 -53.32
CA ARG A 264 -13.22 9.24 -53.44
C ARG A 264 -13.19 8.10 -54.46
N ARG A 265 -14.28 7.34 -54.60
CA ARG A 265 -14.38 6.22 -55.55
C ARG A 265 -14.88 6.60 -56.94
N LEU A 266 -15.85 7.52 -57.04
CA LEU A 266 -16.50 7.86 -58.30
C LEU A 266 -15.79 8.98 -59.08
N GLN A 267 -15.10 9.90 -58.38
CA GLN A 267 -14.46 11.04 -59.02
C GLN A 267 -13.28 10.58 -59.89
N GLY A 268 -13.29 10.96 -61.18
CA GLY A 268 -12.20 10.67 -62.12
C GLY A 268 -12.30 9.32 -62.85
N GLN A 269 -13.35 8.52 -62.63
CA GLN A 269 -13.51 7.20 -63.26
C GLN A 269 -14.30 7.20 -64.59
N GLY A 270 -14.63 8.37 -65.15
CA GLY A 270 -15.20 8.51 -66.50
C GLY A 270 -16.49 9.34 -66.57
N PRO A 271 -16.92 9.74 -67.77
CA PRO A 271 -18.05 10.65 -67.96
C PRO A 271 -19.42 10.05 -67.57
N ALA A 272 -19.56 8.71 -67.63
CA ALA A 272 -20.80 8.02 -67.25
C ALA A 272 -21.14 8.20 -65.75
N LEU A 273 -20.13 8.39 -64.90
CA LEU A 273 -20.30 8.56 -63.45
C LEU A 273 -20.57 10.01 -63.03
N ALA A 274 -20.65 10.96 -63.98
CA ALA A 274 -21.04 12.33 -63.70
C ALA A 274 -22.50 12.45 -63.25
N LEU A 275 -23.38 11.55 -63.71
CA LEU A 275 -24.80 11.55 -63.36
C LEU A 275 -25.05 11.27 -61.86
N PRO A 276 -24.50 10.19 -61.26
CA PRO A 276 -24.55 9.97 -59.80
C PRO A 276 -23.97 11.15 -58.99
N LEU A 277 -22.86 11.74 -59.43
CA LEU A 277 -22.20 12.85 -58.74
C LEU A 277 -23.05 14.14 -58.78
N ASN A 278 -23.68 14.43 -59.92
CA ASN A 278 -24.59 15.57 -60.06
C ASN A 278 -25.85 15.40 -59.21
N TRP A 279 -26.40 14.18 -59.15
CA TRP A 279 -27.52 13.87 -58.27
C TRP A 279 -27.15 14.10 -56.79
N LEU A 280 -25.97 13.63 -56.37
CA LEU A 280 -25.47 13.83 -55.01
C LEU A 280 -25.32 15.32 -54.68
N SER A 281 -24.74 16.09 -55.61
CA SER A 281 -24.59 17.55 -55.49
C SER A 281 -25.95 18.26 -55.35
N GLN A 282 -26.94 17.90 -56.17
CA GLN A 282 -28.30 18.47 -56.10
C GLN A 282 -28.99 18.16 -54.78
N ARG A 283 -28.89 16.92 -54.28
CA ARG A 283 -29.46 16.51 -52.99
C ARG A 283 -28.83 17.23 -51.80
N LEU A 284 -27.51 17.43 -51.84
CA LEU A 284 -26.81 18.20 -50.81
C LEU A 284 -27.18 19.69 -50.86
N ALA A 285 -27.33 20.26 -52.06
CA ALA A 285 -27.78 21.64 -52.24
C ALA A 285 -29.19 21.89 -51.67
N GLU A 286 -30.10 20.91 -51.74
CA GLU A 286 -31.43 20.99 -51.11
C GLU A 286 -31.36 21.14 -49.57
N THR A 287 -30.28 20.67 -48.95
CA THR A 287 -30.03 20.78 -47.51
C THR A 287 -29.02 21.88 -47.15
N GLY A 288 -28.60 22.69 -48.12
CA GLY A 288 -27.65 23.79 -47.93
C GLY A 288 -26.21 23.35 -47.68
N GLN A 289 -25.85 22.11 -48.03
CA GLN A 289 -24.50 21.56 -47.88
C GLN A 289 -23.80 21.44 -49.23
N THR A 290 -22.47 21.50 -49.22
CA THR A 290 -21.63 21.25 -50.41
C THR A 290 -20.79 20.01 -50.23
N ILE A 291 -20.42 19.38 -51.35
CA ILE A 291 -19.55 18.20 -51.37
C ILE A 291 -18.21 18.54 -50.73
N GLU A 292 -17.60 19.67 -51.09
CA GLU A 292 -16.30 20.11 -50.58
C GLU A 292 -16.34 20.28 -49.07
N HIS A 293 -17.42 20.85 -48.53
CA HIS A 293 -17.59 21.04 -47.10
C HIS A 293 -17.68 19.71 -46.36
N LEU A 294 -18.45 18.74 -46.87
CA LEU A 294 -18.58 17.41 -46.24
C LEU A 294 -17.30 16.58 -46.31
N VAL A 295 -16.56 16.66 -47.41
CA VAL A 295 -15.24 16.01 -47.53
C VAL A 295 -14.24 16.62 -46.55
N GLN A 296 -14.23 17.95 -46.41
CA GLN A 296 -13.38 18.63 -45.43
C GLN A 296 -13.75 18.26 -43.99
N LEU A 297 -15.06 18.18 -43.69
CA LEU A 297 -15.55 17.74 -42.38
C LEU A 297 -15.14 16.31 -42.05
N ASP A 298 -15.21 15.37 -43.01
CA ASP A 298 -14.76 13.98 -42.79
C ASP A 298 -13.27 13.93 -42.44
N SER A 299 -12.43 14.66 -43.19
CA SER A 299 -10.99 14.72 -42.92
C SER A 299 -10.69 15.31 -41.54
N GLN A 300 -11.37 16.40 -41.15
CA GLN A 300 -11.23 17.00 -39.82
C GLN A 300 -11.67 16.03 -38.71
N GLN A 301 -12.77 15.30 -38.92
CA GLN A 301 -13.29 14.35 -37.96
C GLN A 301 -12.34 13.15 -37.78
N GLN A 302 -11.76 12.63 -38.86
CA GLN A 302 -10.75 11.57 -38.79
C GLN A 302 -9.53 11.98 -37.96
N VAL A 303 -9.01 13.19 -38.21
CA VAL A 303 -7.86 13.72 -37.46
C VAL A 303 -8.22 13.90 -35.98
N ALA A 304 -9.40 14.45 -35.69
CA ALA A 304 -9.88 14.63 -34.32
C ALA A 304 -10.07 13.28 -33.59
N ASP A 305 -10.66 12.28 -34.25
CA ASP A 305 -10.82 10.93 -33.70
C ASP A 305 -9.47 10.26 -33.44
N GLN A 306 -8.52 10.41 -34.37
CA GLN A 306 -7.17 9.89 -34.23
C GLN A 306 -6.44 10.53 -33.03
N ILE A 307 -6.49 11.86 -32.88
CA ILE A 307 -5.87 12.59 -31.77
C ILE A 307 -6.53 12.21 -30.43
N SER A 308 -7.85 12.13 -30.38
CA SER A 308 -8.58 11.81 -29.14
C SER A 308 -8.26 10.39 -28.64
N ILE A 309 -8.14 9.41 -29.55
CA ILE A 309 -7.68 8.05 -29.21
C ILE A 309 -6.23 8.10 -28.72
N SER A 310 -5.34 8.77 -29.46
CA SER A 310 -3.93 8.94 -29.08
C SER A 310 -3.78 9.47 -27.65
N ASN A 311 -4.46 10.58 -27.38
CA ASN A 311 -4.43 11.26 -26.10
C ASN A 311 -4.99 10.36 -25.00
N SER A 312 -6.12 9.68 -25.28
CA SER A 312 -6.74 8.78 -24.31
C SER A 312 -5.82 7.61 -23.96
N ILE A 313 -5.17 7.01 -24.95
CA ILE A 313 -4.18 5.93 -24.77
C ILE A 313 -2.93 6.44 -24.03
N GLY A 314 -2.40 7.60 -24.41
CA GLY A 314 -1.26 8.22 -23.74
C GLY A 314 -1.55 8.51 -22.26
N SER A 315 -2.73 9.04 -21.97
CA SER A 315 -3.19 9.28 -20.60
C SER A 315 -3.36 7.99 -19.82
N LEU A 316 -3.92 6.92 -20.40
CA LEU A 316 -4.03 5.62 -19.73
C LEU A 316 -2.65 5.05 -19.35
N ARG A 317 -1.62 5.24 -20.20
CA ARG A 317 -0.24 4.86 -19.88
C ARG A 317 0.32 5.73 -18.74
N LEU A 318 0.09 7.04 -18.80
CA LEU A 318 0.52 7.99 -17.78
C LEU A 318 -0.05 7.64 -16.39
N LEU A 319 -1.33 7.24 -16.32
CA LEU A 319 -1.98 6.84 -15.06
C LEU A 319 -1.25 5.68 -14.36
N THR A 320 -0.57 4.81 -15.10
CA THR A 320 0.18 3.68 -14.55
C THR A 320 1.56 4.08 -14.03
N SER A 321 2.17 5.13 -14.60
CA SER A 321 3.51 5.62 -14.21
C SER A 321 3.50 6.65 -13.08
N MET A 322 2.37 7.31 -12.84
CA MET A 322 2.27 8.40 -11.86
C MET A 322 2.26 7.87 -10.42
N ASP A 323 3.03 8.51 -9.54
CA ASP A 323 2.96 8.22 -8.10
C ASP A 323 1.72 8.89 -7.48
N TRP A 324 0.63 8.13 -7.43
CA TRP A 324 -0.62 8.57 -6.82
C TRP A 324 -0.51 8.79 -5.30
N ARG A 325 0.49 8.21 -4.64
CA ARG A 325 0.70 8.40 -3.20
C ARG A 325 1.12 9.84 -2.95
N GLU A 326 2.15 10.30 -3.64
CA GLU A 326 2.63 11.68 -3.55
C GLU A 326 1.54 12.68 -3.96
N PHE A 327 0.82 12.38 -5.04
CA PHE A 327 -0.29 13.23 -5.48
C PHE A 327 -1.37 13.42 -4.41
N VAL A 328 -1.83 12.33 -3.78
CA VAL A 328 -2.85 12.40 -2.73
C VAL A 328 -2.34 13.13 -1.50
N GLU A 329 -1.11 12.86 -1.06
CA GLU A 329 -0.49 13.55 0.09
C GLU A 329 -0.40 15.06 -0.16
N ASN A 330 -0.01 15.49 -1.36
CA ASN A 330 0.10 16.92 -1.69
C ASN A 330 -1.27 17.62 -1.82
N MET A 331 -2.29 16.92 -2.34
CA MET A 331 -3.64 17.49 -2.54
C MET A 331 -4.49 17.46 -1.26
N SER A 332 -4.18 16.58 -0.30
CA SER A 332 -4.98 16.37 0.90
C SER A 332 -4.87 17.51 1.90
N VAL A 333 -6.01 18.12 2.24
CA VAL A 333 -6.10 19.10 3.34
C VAL A 333 -5.76 18.45 4.68
N VAL A 334 -6.15 17.19 4.87
CA VAL A 334 -5.83 16.42 6.08
C VAL A 334 -4.32 16.23 6.19
N ASP A 335 -3.65 15.79 5.13
CA ASP A 335 -2.20 15.56 5.15
C ASP A 335 -1.43 16.86 5.44
N ARG A 336 -1.82 17.98 4.81
CA ARG A 336 -1.26 19.30 5.11
C ARG A 336 -1.43 19.70 6.58
N CYS A 337 -2.61 19.46 7.16
CA CYS A 337 -2.85 19.73 8.58
C CYS A 337 -2.00 18.83 9.49
N LEU A 338 -1.83 17.55 9.13
CA LEU A 338 -1.03 16.61 9.92
C LEU A 338 0.48 16.92 9.82
N ARG A 339 0.96 17.51 8.71
CA ARG A 339 2.34 17.99 8.55
C ARG A 339 2.70 19.13 9.50
N ASP A 340 1.72 19.89 9.98
CA ASP A 340 1.92 20.93 11.00
C ASP A 340 2.12 20.38 12.43
N ASP A 341 2.38 19.07 12.55
CA ASP A 341 2.71 18.37 13.80
C ASP A 341 3.80 19.12 14.59
N PRO A 342 3.56 19.45 15.88
CA PRO A 342 4.51 20.22 16.70
C PRO A 342 5.87 19.54 16.86
N SER A 343 5.90 18.20 16.82
CA SER A 343 7.16 17.45 16.88
C SER A 343 7.90 17.39 15.55
N GLY A 344 7.28 17.79 14.43
CA GLY A 344 7.84 17.70 13.08
C GLY A 344 8.02 16.27 12.56
N ILE A 345 7.46 15.28 13.28
CA ILE A 345 7.74 13.86 13.01
C ILE A 345 6.86 13.32 11.91
N TYR A 346 5.62 13.82 11.77
CA TYR A 346 4.65 13.31 10.79
C TYR A 346 5.23 13.24 9.36
N GLY A 347 5.90 14.31 8.90
CA GLY A 347 6.50 14.36 7.57
C GLY A 347 7.67 13.40 7.37
N CYS A 348 8.32 12.96 8.45
CA CYS A 348 9.45 12.03 8.46
C CYS A 348 9.02 10.57 8.66
N MET A 349 7.73 10.26 8.78
CA MET A 349 7.23 8.89 8.91
C MET A 349 7.14 8.20 7.56
N ASP A 350 7.14 6.87 7.51
CA ASP A 350 6.92 6.18 6.23
C ASP A 350 5.49 6.37 5.72
N PHE A 351 5.29 6.13 4.41
CA PHE A 351 3.98 6.30 3.79
C PHE A 351 2.90 5.46 4.48
N ALA A 352 3.20 4.21 4.87
CA ALA A 352 2.23 3.32 5.51
C ALA A 352 1.76 3.86 6.86
N THR A 353 2.65 4.44 7.66
CA THR A 353 2.31 5.07 8.94
C THR A 353 1.50 6.35 8.75
N ARG A 354 1.88 7.21 7.79
CA ARG A 354 1.08 8.39 7.45
C ARG A 354 -0.32 8.00 6.98
N ASP A 355 -0.43 6.91 6.22
CA ASP A 355 -1.70 6.39 5.73
C ASP A 355 -2.57 5.81 6.84
N LEU A 356 -1.97 5.12 7.81
CA LEU A 356 -2.65 4.66 9.02
C LEU A 356 -3.28 5.83 9.79
N TYR A 357 -2.58 6.97 9.87
CA TYR A 357 -3.09 8.17 10.54
C TYR A 357 -4.25 8.80 9.77
N ARG A 358 -4.16 8.86 8.43
CA ARG A 358 -5.25 9.32 7.56
C ARG A 358 -6.50 8.44 7.69
N HIS A 359 -6.32 7.12 7.72
CA HIS A 359 -7.42 6.18 7.97
C HIS A 359 -8.04 6.35 9.37
N ALA A 360 -7.24 6.67 10.39
CA ALA A 360 -7.76 6.98 11.72
C ALA A 360 -8.65 8.24 11.70
N VAL A 361 -8.22 9.30 11.01
CA VAL A 361 -9.01 10.52 10.80
C VAL A 361 -10.31 10.21 10.07
N GLU A 362 -10.26 9.47 8.96
CA GLU A 362 -11.44 9.07 8.19
C GLU A 362 -12.43 8.27 9.04
N LYS A 363 -11.93 7.30 9.82
CA LYS A 363 -12.78 6.47 10.69
C LYS A 363 -13.51 7.30 11.74
N ILE A 364 -12.83 8.26 12.37
CA ILE A 364 -13.44 9.14 13.37
C ILE A 364 -14.45 10.07 12.70
N ALA A 365 -14.07 10.72 11.60
CA ALA A 365 -14.93 11.62 10.84
C ALA A 365 -16.23 10.94 10.40
N ARG A 366 -16.15 9.72 9.88
CA ARG A 366 -17.29 8.91 9.40
C ARG A 366 -18.36 8.66 10.47
N HIS A 367 -17.97 8.57 11.74
CA HIS A 367 -18.88 8.33 12.86
C HIS A 367 -19.11 9.59 13.71
N SER A 368 -18.75 10.76 13.19
CA SER A 368 -18.91 12.05 13.87
C SER A 368 -19.72 13.02 13.00
N SER A 369 -20.12 14.14 13.58
CA SER A 369 -20.69 15.27 12.83
C SER A 369 -19.62 16.17 12.19
N PHE A 370 -18.35 15.90 12.45
CA PHE A 370 -17.21 16.69 12.01
C PHE A 370 -16.66 16.19 10.67
N SER A 371 -16.10 17.09 9.87
CA SER A 371 -15.39 16.71 8.64
C SER A 371 -14.02 16.10 8.95
N GLU A 372 -13.43 15.40 7.98
CA GLU A 372 -12.06 14.87 8.10
C GLU A 372 -11.05 15.97 8.42
N ALA A 373 -11.23 17.17 7.82
CA ALA A 373 -10.40 18.32 8.12
C ALA A 373 -10.56 18.77 9.58
N ASP A 374 -11.78 18.84 10.10
CA ASP A 374 -12.02 19.27 11.49
C ASP A 374 -11.42 18.29 12.51
N VAL A 375 -11.53 16.98 12.25
CA VAL A 375 -10.92 15.93 13.08
C VAL A 375 -9.39 16.08 13.11
N ALA A 376 -8.76 16.33 11.95
CA ALA A 376 -7.33 16.57 11.86
C ALA A 376 -6.90 17.82 12.64
N HIS A 377 -7.66 18.93 12.53
CA HIS A 377 -7.41 20.15 13.29
C HIS A 377 -7.55 19.95 14.80
N ASN A 378 -8.55 19.17 15.25
CA ASN A 378 -8.72 18.84 16.66
C ASN A 378 -7.55 17.99 17.20
N ALA A 379 -7.07 17.00 16.44
CA ALA A 379 -5.89 16.23 16.81
C ALA A 379 -4.64 17.12 16.91
N LEU A 380 -4.46 18.03 15.96
CA LEU A 380 -3.36 19.00 15.95
C LEU A 380 -3.44 19.97 17.14
N ARG A 381 -4.64 20.44 17.50
CA ARG A 381 -4.85 21.31 18.66
C ARG A 381 -4.38 20.62 19.95
N PHE A 382 -4.79 19.38 20.18
CA PHE A 382 -4.36 18.63 21.36
C PHE A 382 -2.85 18.38 21.39
N ALA A 383 -2.25 18.06 20.23
CA ALA A 383 -0.80 17.92 20.10
C ALA A 383 -0.07 19.22 20.46
N ARG A 384 -0.57 20.38 20.00
CA ARG A 384 0.00 21.71 20.33
C ARG A 384 -0.14 22.03 21.82
N GLU A 385 -1.30 21.78 22.41
CA GLU A 385 -1.54 21.99 23.85
C GLU A 385 -0.60 21.13 24.70
N ALA A 386 -0.41 19.86 24.32
CA ALA A 386 0.54 18.97 24.97
C ALA A 386 2.00 19.42 24.78
N ALA A 387 2.37 19.89 23.59
CA ALA A 387 3.71 20.41 23.31
C ALA A 387 4.04 21.65 24.16
N ILE A 388 3.06 22.55 24.37
CA ILE A 388 3.23 23.73 25.23
C ILE A 388 3.42 23.31 26.69
N LYS A 389 2.68 22.31 27.15
CA LYS A 389 2.68 21.89 28.56
C LYS A 389 3.86 20.99 28.95
N HIS A 390 4.26 20.08 28.07
CA HIS A 390 5.22 19.01 28.36
C HIS A 390 6.49 19.08 27.51
N GLY A 391 6.59 20.03 26.58
CA GLY A 391 7.70 20.15 25.64
C GLY A 391 7.45 19.42 24.32
N GLN A 392 8.14 19.85 23.26
CA GLN A 392 7.97 19.34 21.89
C GLN A 392 8.43 17.88 21.71
N THR A 393 9.34 17.40 22.56
CA THR A 393 9.87 16.03 22.52
C THR A 393 9.02 15.03 23.30
N ALA A 394 8.00 15.49 24.02
CA ALA A 394 7.11 14.64 24.78
C ALA A 394 6.27 13.74 23.83
N ARG A 395 5.99 12.51 24.25
CA ARG A 395 5.22 11.55 23.44
C ARG A 395 3.82 12.07 23.06
N ASN A 396 3.19 12.81 23.96
CA ASN A 396 1.88 13.41 23.75
C ASN A 396 1.91 14.70 22.91
N ALA A 397 3.09 15.27 22.63
CA ALA A 397 3.24 16.39 21.71
C ALA A 397 3.12 15.98 20.24
N HIS A 398 3.29 14.68 19.93
CA HIS A 398 3.15 14.14 18.59
C HIS A 398 1.68 13.82 18.27
N ILE A 399 1.21 14.24 17.09
CA ILE A 399 -0.18 14.08 16.66
C ILE A 399 -0.67 12.62 16.64
N GLY A 400 0.23 11.66 16.36
CA GLY A 400 -0.08 10.23 16.36
C GLY A 400 -0.58 9.70 17.70
N TYR A 401 -0.20 10.34 18.82
CA TYR A 401 -0.67 9.98 20.15
C TYR A 401 -2.20 10.10 20.29
N PHE A 402 -2.80 11.10 19.62
CA PHE A 402 -4.25 11.33 19.62
C PHE A 402 -4.99 10.59 18.50
N LEU A 403 -4.29 10.12 17.46
CA LEU A 403 -4.92 9.37 16.36
C LEU A 403 -4.96 7.87 16.61
N ILE A 404 -3.81 7.29 16.99
CA ILE A 404 -3.66 5.84 17.17
C ILE A 404 -3.22 5.43 18.58
N GLY A 405 -2.73 6.38 19.39
CA GLY A 405 -2.25 6.15 20.75
C GLY A 405 -3.33 6.29 21.84
N LYS A 406 -2.87 6.40 23.09
CA LYS A 406 -3.73 6.50 24.29
C LYS A 406 -4.60 7.77 24.30
N GLY A 407 -4.17 8.84 23.63
CA GLY A 407 -4.91 10.10 23.49
C GLY A 407 -6.14 10.01 22.59
N ARG A 408 -6.31 8.90 21.86
CA ARG A 408 -7.45 8.68 20.96
C ARG A 408 -8.81 8.82 21.66
N ALA A 409 -8.91 8.34 22.89
CA ALA A 409 -10.12 8.45 23.69
C ALA A 409 -10.56 9.90 23.94
N GLU A 410 -9.61 10.83 24.01
CA GLU A 410 -9.86 12.26 24.19
C GLU A 410 -10.32 12.90 22.88
N LEU A 411 -9.67 12.55 21.77
CA LEU A 411 -10.07 13.00 20.44
C LEU A 411 -11.50 12.57 20.10
N GLU A 412 -11.82 11.28 20.28
CA GLU A 412 -13.16 10.71 20.02
C GLU A 412 -14.27 11.42 20.81
N ARG A 413 -13.99 11.76 22.09
CA ARG A 413 -14.91 12.53 22.94
C ARG A 413 -15.10 13.94 22.42
N SER A 414 -14.02 14.62 22.02
CA SER A 414 -14.08 16.00 21.52
C SER A 414 -14.83 16.13 20.19
N THR A 415 -14.77 15.10 19.35
CA THR A 415 -15.46 15.06 18.05
C THR A 415 -16.87 14.47 18.17
N ALA A 416 -17.36 14.18 19.38
CA ALA A 416 -18.65 13.54 19.63
C ALA A 416 -18.87 12.29 18.74
N MET A 417 -17.84 11.43 18.65
CA MET A 417 -17.91 10.20 17.85
C MET A 417 -19.00 9.29 18.41
N GLN A 418 -19.94 8.88 17.55
CA GLN A 418 -20.96 7.91 17.90
C GLN A 418 -20.36 6.50 17.80
N HIS A 419 -20.25 5.82 18.94
CA HIS A 419 -19.80 4.45 18.96
C HIS A 419 -20.93 3.50 18.60
N SER A 420 -20.66 2.57 17.68
CA SER A 420 -21.55 1.43 17.49
C SER A 420 -21.49 0.51 18.73
N LEU A 421 -22.61 -0.14 19.09
CA LEU A 421 -22.65 -1.08 20.22
C LEU A 421 -21.53 -2.14 20.17
N PRO A 422 -21.20 -2.75 19.01
CA PRO A 422 -20.08 -3.69 18.90
C PRO A 422 -18.73 -3.08 19.23
N GLU A 423 -18.48 -1.83 18.84
CA GLU A 423 -17.22 -1.14 19.14
C GLU A 423 -17.09 -0.79 20.62
N ALA A 424 -18.18 -0.39 21.27
CA ALA A 424 -18.20 -0.15 22.71
C ALA A 424 -17.88 -1.45 23.49
N ILE A 425 -18.46 -2.59 23.09
CA ILE A 425 -18.17 -3.90 23.68
C ILE A 425 -16.71 -4.29 23.44
N LYS A 426 -16.20 -4.14 22.21
CA LYS A 426 -14.80 -4.45 21.88
C LYS A 426 -13.82 -3.63 22.72
N ARG A 427 -14.14 -2.36 22.96
CA ARG A 427 -13.33 -1.46 23.80
C ARG A 427 -13.33 -1.88 25.26
N ALA A 428 -14.51 -2.12 25.84
CA ALA A 428 -14.63 -2.62 27.21
C ALA A 428 -13.90 -3.97 27.38
N ALA A 429 -13.99 -4.85 26.36
CA ALA A 429 -13.28 -6.11 26.36
C ALA A 429 -11.75 -5.94 26.35
N ARG A 430 -11.23 -4.93 25.67
CA ARG A 430 -9.78 -4.62 25.65
C ARG A 430 -9.29 -4.10 27.00
N GLU A 431 -10.09 -3.31 27.70
CA GLU A 431 -9.74 -2.81 29.05
C GLU A 431 -9.64 -3.94 30.08
N SER A 432 -10.41 -5.02 29.92
CA SER A 432 -10.38 -6.22 30.76
C SER A 432 -9.83 -7.46 30.02
N ALA A 433 -8.93 -7.26 29.05
CA ALA A 433 -8.50 -8.31 28.13
C ALA A 433 -7.97 -9.57 28.85
N LEU A 434 -7.16 -9.38 29.90
CA LEU A 434 -6.57 -10.50 30.65
C LEU A 434 -7.63 -11.33 31.37
N SER A 435 -8.57 -10.67 32.05
CA SER A 435 -9.65 -11.34 32.77
C SER A 435 -10.58 -12.09 31.81
N LEU A 436 -10.89 -11.51 30.64
CA LEU A 436 -11.70 -12.18 29.63
C LEU A 436 -10.97 -13.36 29.00
N TYR A 437 -9.68 -13.21 28.68
CA TYR A 437 -8.85 -14.26 28.13
C TYR A 437 -8.75 -15.46 29.09
N LEU A 438 -8.29 -15.25 30.32
CA LEU A 438 -8.16 -16.32 31.33
C LEU A 438 -9.52 -16.87 31.75
N GLY A 439 -10.53 -16.02 31.89
CA GLY A 439 -11.90 -16.41 32.24
C GLY A 439 -12.54 -17.30 31.18
N SER A 440 -12.36 -16.98 29.89
CA SER A 440 -12.87 -17.80 28.79
C SER A 440 -12.20 -19.18 28.76
N ILE A 441 -10.87 -19.25 28.94
CA ILE A 441 -10.13 -20.52 29.04
C ILE A 441 -10.68 -21.34 30.20
N LEU A 442 -10.84 -20.74 31.38
CA LEU A 442 -11.35 -21.44 32.56
C LEU A 442 -12.77 -21.97 32.34
N ILE A 443 -13.68 -21.14 31.82
CA ILE A 443 -15.08 -21.51 31.57
C ILE A 443 -15.16 -22.66 30.57
N ILE A 444 -14.47 -22.56 29.43
CA ILE A 444 -14.47 -23.62 28.41
C ILE A 444 -13.87 -24.90 28.98
N SER A 445 -12.76 -24.82 29.73
CA SER A 445 -12.14 -25.98 30.36
C SER A 445 -13.09 -26.70 31.31
N LEU A 446 -13.80 -25.94 32.15
CA LEU A 446 -14.76 -26.48 33.11
C LEU A 446 -16.00 -27.06 32.42
N LEU A 447 -16.51 -26.41 31.37
CA LEU A 447 -17.65 -26.89 30.59
C LEU A 447 -17.31 -28.21 29.87
N SER A 448 -16.16 -28.27 29.18
CA SER A 448 -15.69 -29.48 28.51
C SER A 448 -15.46 -30.62 29.51
N THR A 449 -14.81 -30.35 30.65
CA THR A 449 -14.62 -31.35 31.71
C THR A 449 -15.97 -31.82 32.28
N GLY A 450 -16.91 -30.90 32.50
CA GLY A 450 -18.26 -31.20 32.97
C GLY A 450 -19.04 -32.12 32.01
N LEU A 451 -18.89 -31.93 30.70
CA LEU A 451 -19.49 -32.81 29.67
C LEU A 451 -18.93 -34.23 29.73
N PHE A 452 -17.61 -34.39 29.93
CA PHE A 452 -17.01 -35.71 30.13
C PHE A 452 -17.53 -36.39 31.40
N LEU A 453 -17.65 -35.64 32.50
CA LEU A 453 -18.18 -36.17 33.75
C LEU A 453 -19.66 -36.53 33.67
N GLN A 454 -20.44 -35.84 32.85
CA GLN A 454 -21.85 -36.18 32.61
C GLN A 454 -22.01 -37.59 32.05
N GLN A 455 -21.10 -38.05 31.17
CA GLN A 455 -21.15 -39.40 30.59
C GLN A 455 -20.88 -40.50 31.63
N LEU A 456 -20.15 -40.18 32.70
CA LEU A 456 -19.79 -41.11 33.78
C LEU A 456 -20.84 -41.16 34.90
N ARG A 457 -21.89 -40.32 34.86
CA ARG A 457 -22.90 -40.21 35.93
C ARG A 457 -23.67 -41.51 36.19
N HIS A 458 -23.77 -42.38 35.20
CA HIS A 458 -24.51 -43.65 35.31
C HIS A 458 -23.61 -44.85 35.60
N THR A 459 -22.31 -44.64 35.77
CA THR A 459 -21.32 -45.71 35.98
C THR A 459 -20.81 -45.68 37.41
N ALA A 460 -20.82 -46.81 38.11
CA ALA A 460 -20.24 -46.92 39.44
C ALA A 460 -18.70 -46.97 39.34
N VAL A 461 -18.06 -45.80 39.35
CA VAL A 461 -16.60 -45.66 39.25
C VAL A 461 -15.98 -45.46 40.63
N ASN A 462 -14.82 -46.08 40.86
CA ASN A 462 -14.02 -45.87 42.06
C ASN A 462 -13.69 -44.37 42.24
N PRO A 463 -13.88 -43.75 43.42
CA PRO A 463 -13.62 -42.33 43.67
C PRO A 463 -12.19 -41.86 43.32
N TYR A 464 -11.19 -42.71 43.52
CA TYR A 464 -9.80 -42.40 43.18
C TYR A 464 -9.59 -42.34 41.66
N LEU A 465 -10.20 -43.27 40.92
CA LEU A 465 -10.17 -43.27 39.44
C LEU A 465 -10.94 -42.08 38.88
N LEU A 466 -12.08 -41.73 39.47
CA LEU A 466 -12.85 -40.55 39.09
C LEU A 466 -12.03 -39.27 39.29
N THR A 467 -11.33 -39.15 40.42
CA THR A 467 -10.46 -37.99 40.69
C THR A 467 -9.31 -37.89 39.68
N CYS A 468 -8.65 -39.02 39.38
CA CYS A 468 -7.62 -39.07 38.35
C CYS A 468 -8.17 -38.67 36.98
N PHE A 469 -9.36 -39.16 36.61
CA PHE A 469 -10.03 -38.82 35.37
C PHE A 469 -10.39 -37.33 35.29
N ILE A 470 -10.87 -36.71 36.38
CA ILE A 470 -11.13 -35.27 36.45
C ILE A 470 -9.85 -34.48 36.15
N VAL A 471 -8.74 -34.83 36.80
CA VAL A 471 -7.46 -34.11 36.62
C VAL A 471 -6.96 -34.24 35.18
N VAL A 472 -6.94 -35.45 34.63
CA VAL A 472 -6.50 -35.69 33.25
C VAL A 472 -7.42 -34.99 32.25
N SER A 473 -8.74 -35.07 32.45
CA SER A 473 -9.73 -34.42 31.58
C SER A 473 -9.63 -32.91 31.66
N LEU A 474 -9.34 -32.34 32.84
CA LEU A 474 -9.15 -30.90 33.01
C LEU A 474 -7.91 -30.42 32.27
N ILE A 475 -6.79 -31.15 32.36
CA ILE A 475 -5.56 -30.84 31.62
C ILE A 475 -5.83 -30.89 30.11
N ALA A 476 -6.44 -31.97 29.61
CA ALA A 476 -6.76 -32.11 28.19
C ALA A 476 -7.73 -31.02 27.70
N SER A 477 -8.78 -30.74 28.48
CA SER A 477 -9.77 -29.70 28.18
C SER A 477 -9.15 -28.30 28.21
N SER A 478 -8.17 -28.06 29.07
CA SER A 478 -7.47 -26.76 29.14
C SER A 478 -6.66 -26.47 27.89
N GLN A 479 -6.00 -27.48 27.31
CA GLN A 479 -5.27 -27.32 26.04
C GLN A 479 -6.23 -27.04 24.88
N PHE A 480 -7.39 -27.71 24.85
CA PHE A 480 -8.44 -27.44 23.88
C PHE A 480 -9.00 -26.02 24.05
N ALA A 481 -9.32 -25.62 25.28
CA ALA A 481 -9.83 -24.30 25.60
C ALA A 481 -8.86 -23.20 25.17
N LEU A 482 -7.57 -23.35 25.50
CA LEU A 482 -6.52 -22.43 25.08
C LEU A 482 -6.45 -22.31 23.55
N SER A 483 -6.45 -23.43 22.84
CA SER A 483 -6.38 -23.44 21.37
C SER A 483 -7.59 -22.76 20.73
N MET A 484 -8.80 -23.01 21.26
CA MET A 484 -10.04 -22.41 20.77
C MET A 484 -10.10 -20.90 21.06
N VAL A 485 -9.70 -20.48 22.26
CA VAL A 485 -9.65 -19.05 22.63
C VAL A 485 -8.62 -18.31 21.79
N ASN A 486 -7.43 -18.89 21.57
CA ASN A 486 -6.41 -18.31 20.70
C ASN A 486 -6.95 -18.13 19.27
N TRP A 487 -7.58 -19.17 18.72
CA TRP A 487 -8.18 -19.09 17.38
C TRP A 487 -9.26 -18.00 17.31
N LEU A 488 -10.19 -17.94 18.27
CA LEU A 488 -11.21 -16.91 18.34
C LEU A 488 -10.61 -15.50 18.49
N ALA A 489 -9.58 -15.35 19.32
CA ALA A 489 -8.87 -14.09 19.49
C ALA A 489 -8.27 -13.59 18.17
N THR A 490 -7.58 -14.46 17.42
CA THR A 490 -7.01 -14.11 16.10
C THR A 490 -8.06 -13.77 15.03
N CYS A 491 -9.29 -14.29 15.17
CA CYS A 491 -10.40 -13.96 14.26
C CYS A 491 -11.04 -12.59 14.57
N ILE A 492 -10.98 -12.13 15.83
CA ILE A 492 -11.69 -10.93 16.31
C ILE A 492 -10.74 -9.73 16.42
N ALA A 493 -9.50 -9.98 16.82
CA ALA A 493 -8.47 -8.95 16.94
C ALA A 493 -7.91 -8.63 15.55
N LEU A 494 -7.85 -7.34 15.22
CA LEU A 494 -7.27 -6.87 13.96
C LEU A 494 -5.79 -6.55 14.23
N PRO A 495 -4.85 -7.09 13.45
CA PRO A 495 -3.43 -6.76 13.60
C PRO A 495 -3.22 -5.27 13.43
N HIS A 496 -2.50 -4.65 14.38
CA HIS A 496 -2.13 -3.25 14.33
C HIS A 496 -0.63 -3.13 14.04
N PRO A 497 -0.23 -2.78 12.81
CA PRO A 497 1.19 -2.61 12.51
C PRO A 497 1.78 -1.47 13.34
N LEU A 498 2.99 -1.67 13.83
CA LEU A 498 3.69 -0.64 14.60
C LEU A 498 4.11 0.52 13.68
N PRO A 499 3.85 1.79 14.08
CA PRO A 499 4.20 2.96 13.28
C PRO A 499 5.71 3.13 13.16
N ARG A 500 6.22 3.62 12.03
CA ARG A 500 7.65 3.75 11.77
C ARG A 500 8.05 5.04 11.05
N MET A 501 9.32 5.40 11.20
CA MET A 501 9.98 6.49 10.48
C MET A 501 10.27 6.11 9.02
N ASP A 502 10.49 7.11 8.16
CA ASP A 502 10.98 6.92 6.79
C ASP A 502 12.50 7.06 6.76
N TYR A 503 13.20 5.94 6.75
CA TYR A 503 14.66 5.88 6.57
C TYR A 503 15.06 5.39 5.17
N SER A 504 14.18 5.54 4.17
CA SER A 504 14.46 5.12 2.78
C SER A 504 15.75 5.71 2.19
N LEU A 505 16.15 6.91 2.63
CA LEU A 505 17.39 7.58 2.22
C LEU A 505 18.62 7.24 3.08
N GLY A 506 18.45 6.55 4.21
CA GLY A 506 19.52 6.17 5.12
C GLY A 506 19.14 6.30 6.60
N ILE A 507 19.91 5.64 7.47
CA ILE A 507 19.71 5.69 8.93
C ILE A 507 20.39 6.96 9.48
N PRO A 508 19.72 7.78 10.31
CA PRO A 508 20.35 8.94 10.94
C PRO A 508 21.30 8.52 12.07
N LEU A 509 22.30 9.35 12.37
CA LEU A 509 23.33 9.07 13.39
C LEU A 509 22.71 8.80 14.78
N GLU A 510 21.65 9.52 15.14
CA GLU A 510 20.92 9.35 16.43
C GLU A 510 20.22 7.98 16.57
N SER A 511 20.04 7.28 15.46
CA SER A 511 19.46 5.93 15.40
C SER A 511 20.48 4.90 14.92
N SER A 512 21.78 5.19 15.06
CA SER A 512 22.83 4.26 14.66
C SER A 512 22.69 2.92 15.41
N ALA A 513 23.03 1.85 14.69
CA ALA A 513 22.76 0.49 15.16
C ALA A 513 23.90 -0.48 14.84
N LEU A 514 23.94 -1.56 15.61
CA LEU A 514 24.89 -2.65 15.44
C LEU A 514 24.13 -3.97 15.24
N VAL A 515 24.38 -4.63 14.12
CA VAL A 515 23.92 -6.01 13.88
C VAL A 515 24.92 -6.96 14.52
N VAL A 516 24.42 -7.84 15.37
CA VAL A 516 25.23 -8.69 16.25
C VAL A 516 24.85 -10.15 16.05
N VAL A 517 25.87 -10.99 15.83
CA VAL A 517 25.71 -12.45 15.73
C VAL A 517 26.52 -13.13 16.84
N PRO A 518 25.89 -13.59 17.93
CA PRO A 518 26.55 -14.32 18.99
C PRO A 518 26.88 -15.75 18.53
N THR A 519 28.16 -16.07 18.33
CA THR A 519 28.61 -17.36 17.75
C THR A 519 29.83 -17.95 18.46
N MET A 520 30.15 -19.22 18.22
CA MET A 520 31.35 -19.88 18.75
C MET A 520 32.35 -20.15 17.65
N LEU A 521 33.65 -20.09 17.96
CA LEU A 521 34.74 -20.45 17.05
C LEU A 521 35.23 -21.86 17.37
N PHE A 522 35.30 -22.71 16.36
CA PHE A 522 35.77 -24.11 16.53
C PHE A 522 36.65 -24.64 15.40
N ASN A 523 36.52 -24.14 14.16
CA ASN A 523 37.44 -24.47 13.07
C ASN A 523 37.51 -23.31 12.05
N THR A 524 38.50 -23.38 11.16
CA THR A 524 38.70 -22.35 10.12
C THR A 524 37.57 -22.30 9.11
N GLN A 525 36.99 -23.45 8.70
CA GLN A 525 35.86 -23.47 7.77
C GLN A 525 34.61 -22.78 8.34
N ASN A 526 34.39 -22.89 9.65
CA ASN A 526 33.31 -22.20 10.35
C ASN A 526 33.55 -20.70 10.38
N ILE A 527 34.80 -20.28 10.63
CA ILE A 527 35.17 -18.85 10.57
C ILE A 527 34.92 -18.29 9.17
N ASP A 528 35.30 -19.03 8.12
CA ASP A 528 35.09 -18.61 6.73
C ASP A 528 33.60 -18.45 6.43
N ALA A 529 32.78 -19.44 6.79
CA ALA A 529 31.33 -19.37 6.63
C ALA A 529 30.68 -18.24 7.44
N LEU A 530 31.18 -17.95 8.65
CA LEU A 530 30.71 -16.83 9.47
C LEU A 530 31.02 -15.49 8.82
N CYS A 531 32.23 -15.32 8.26
CA CYS A 531 32.64 -14.10 7.58
C CYS A 531 31.85 -13.90 6.28
N GLU A 532 31.66 -14.95 5.49
CA GLU A 532 30.81 -14.91 4.28
C GLU A 532 29.36 -14.54 4.63
N ALA A 533 28.78 -15.19 5.63
CA ALA A 533 27.41 -14.88 6.06
C ALA A 533 27.29 -13.46 6.63
N MET A 534 28.35 -12.91 7.24
CA MET A 534 28.37 -11.52 7.69
C MET A 534 28.45 -10.54 6.50
N GLU A 535 29.25 -10.85 5.48
CA GLU A 535 29.33 -10.09 4.23
C GLU A 535 27.96 -10.05 3.52
N VAL A 536 27.27 -11.19 3.41
CA VAL A 536 25.92 -11.25 2.81
C VAL A 536 24.93 -10.34 3.56
N ARG A 537 24.96 -10.35 4.90
CA ARG A 537 24.11 -9.48 5.73
C ARG A 537 24.42 -7.99 5.51
N PHE A 538 25.70 -7.65 5.35
CA PHE A 538 26.15 -6.29 5.01
C PHE A 538 25.65 -5.85 3.63
N LEU A 539 25.84 -6.68 2.60
CA LEU A 539 25.39 -6.36 1.24
C LEU A 539 23.86 -6.18 1.17
N ALA A 540 23.11 -6.97 1.94
CA ALA A 540 21.66 -6.85 2.02
C ALA A 540 21.20 -5.59 2.79
N ASN A 541 22.00 -5.06 3.72
CA ASN A 541 21.65 -3.96 4.61
C ASN A 541 22.80 -2.95 4.73
N SER A 542 23.27 -2.41 3.61
CA SER A 542 24.37 -1.43 3.62
C SER A 542 23.87 -0.04 4.00
N ASP A 543 24.49 0.55 5.02
CA ASP A 543 24.21 1.92 5.48
C ASP A 543 25.41 2.47 6.26
N ALA A 544 25.66 3.78 6.21
CA ALA A 544 26.80 4.41 6.89
C ALA A 544 26.73 4.31 8.43
N ASN A 545 25.51 4.24 8.98
CA ASN A 545 25.24 4.22 10.42
C ASN A 545 24.80 2.82 10.92
N LEU A 546 25.03 1.78 10.11
CA LEU A 546 24.82 0.39 10.47
C LEU A 546 26.14 -0.38 10.39
N ARG A 547 26.49 -1.08 11.47
CA ARG A 547 27.72 -1.86 11.57
C ARG A 547 27.41 -3.32 11.89
N PHE A 548 28.36 -4.21 11.68
CA PHE A 548 28.20 -5.65 11.85
C PHE A 548 29.27 -6.20 12.80
N CYS A 549 28.85 -6.99 13.79
CA CYS A 549 29.73 -7.52 14.81
C CYS A 549 29.48 -9.00 15.09
N LEU A 550 30.56 -9.80 15.09
CA LEU A 550 30.54 -11.15 15.64
C LEU A 550 30.94 -11.11 17.12
N LEU A 551 30.05 -11.58 18.00
CA LEU A 551 30.38 -11.81 19.41
C LEU A 551 30.81 -13.26 19.58
N THR A 552 32.11 -13.46 19.74
CA THR A 552 32.72 -14.78 19.66
C THR A 552 33.15 -15.30 21.02
N ASP A 553 32.88 -16.58 21.24
CA ASP A 553 33.46 -17.36 22.34
C ASP A 553 34.19 -18.56 21.73
N PHE A 554 35.07 -19.18 22.50
CA PHE A 554 35.52 -20.54 22.19
C PHE A 554 34.51 -21.59 22.67
N VAL A 555 34.67 -22.81 22.15
CA VAL A 555 33.98 -24.00 22.67
C VAL A 555 34.37 -24.30 24.12
N ASP A 556 33.42 -24.87 24.87
CA ASP A 556 33.61 -25.32 26.24
C ASP A 556 34.81 -26.30 26.33
N ALA A 557 35.71 -26.10 27.29
CA ALA A 557 36.97 -26.86 27.39
C ALA A 557 37.33 -27.22 28.84
N SER A 558 38.24 -28.20 28.99
CA SER A 558 38.77 -28.60 30.31
C SER A 558 39.84 -27.65 30.85
N GLN A 559 40.37 -26.76 30.00
CA GLN A 559 41.40 -25.77 30.33
C GLN A 559 40.95 -24.39 29.84
N GLU A 560 41.48 -23.34 30.46
CA GLU A 560 41.20 -21.95 30.09
C GLU A 560 41.66 -21.63 28.66
N HIS A 561 42.86 -22.10 28.30
CA HIS A 561 43.49 -21.90 26.99
C HIS A 561 43.83 -23.25 26.34
N LEU A 562 43.57 -23.36 25.03
CA LEU A 562 43.97 -24.48 24.17
C LEU A 562 44.98 -24.00 23.12
N PRO A 563 45.90 -24.86 22.65
CA PRO A 563 46.89 -24.48 21.65
C PRO A 563 46.29 -24.00 20.31
N GLU A 564 45.10 -24.47 19.97
CA GLU A 564 44.39 -24.14 18.72
C GLU A 564 43.75 -22.74 18.74
N ASP A 565 43.52 -22.17 19.93
CA ASP A 565 42.79 -20.91 20.13
C ASP A 565 43.46 -19.74 19.39
N GLU A 566 44.79 -19.64 19.46
CA GLU A 566 45.56 -18.57 18.82
C GLU A 566 45.46 -18.64 17.29
N THR A 567 45.45 -19.85 16.73
CA THR A 567 45.31 -20.07 15.28
C THR A 567 43.93 -19.60 14.81
N LEU A 568 42.87 -19.89 15.57
CA LEU A 568 41.51 -19.45 15.25
C LEU A 568 41.38 -17.92 15.32
N LEU A 569 42.00 -17.28 16.32
CA LEU A 569 41.98 -15.82 16.47
C LEU A 569 42.75 -15.10 15.37
N LEU A 570 43.91 -15.63 14.95
CA LEU A 570 44.67 -15.07 13.82
C LEU A 570 43.88 -15.19 12.51
N HIS A 571 43.24 -16.34 12.27
CA HIS A 571 42.46 -16.57 11.05
C HIS A 571 41.25 -15.63 10.94
N ILE A 572 40.49 -15.45 12.02
CA ILE A 572 39.35 -14.51 12.01
C ILE A 572 39.82 -13.05 11.90
N THR A 573 40.97 -12.70 12.49
CA THR A 573 41.55 -11.34 12.35
C THR A 573 41.84 -11.03 10.89
N HIS A 574 42.55 -11.92 10.20
CA HIS A 574 42.86 -11.75 8.79
C HIS A 574 41.60 -11.61 7.91
N ASN A 575 40.60 -12.46 8.12
CA ASN A 575 39.36 -12.41 7.33
C ASN A 575 38.58 -11.10 7.53
N ILE A 576 38.56 -10.56 8.74
CA ILE A 576 37.83 -9.31 9.07
C ILE A 576 38.57 -8.09 8.54
N GLU A 577 39.90 -8.06 8.66
CA GLU A 577 40.74 -7.02 8.06
C GLU A 577 40.55 -7.01 6.54
N ALA A 578 40.58 -8.18 5.89
CA ALA A 578 40.31 -8.29 4.46
C ALA A 578 38.91 -7.78 4.05
N LEU A 579 37.88 -8.03 4.87
CA LEU A 579 36.54 -7.49 4.64
C LEU A 579 36.48 -5.96 4.79
N ASN A 580 37.16 -5.39 5.79
CA ASN A 580 37.21 -3.94 5.98
C ASN A 580 38.06 -3.24 4.91
N GLU A 581 39.12 -3.89 4.40
CA GLU A 581 39.87 -3.40 3.24
C GLU A 581 39.03 -3.43 1.95
N LYS A 582 38.23 -4.48 1.77
CA LYS A 582 37.30 -4.61 0.64
C LYS A 582 36.18 -3.58 0.67
N TYR A 583 35.69 -3.23 1.86
CA TYR A 583 34.59 -2.29 2.06
C TYR A 583 35.00 -1.12 2.97
N PRO A 584 35.69 -0.11 2.42
CA PRO A 584 36.17 1.01 3.22
C PRO A 584 35.02 1.88 3.72
N ARG A 585 35.11 2.31 4.98
CA ARG A 585 34.21 3.29 5.61
C ARG A 585 35.02 4.54 6.00
N PRO A 586 34.53 5.77 5.71
CA PRO A 586 35.29 6.98 5.98
C PRO A 586 35.69 7.17 7.45
N ASP A 587 34.80 6.80 8.37
CA ASP A 587 34.93 7.05 9.81
C ASP A 587 35.03 5.75 10.63
N GLY A 588 35.79 4.76 10.14
CA GLY A 588 36.09 3.52 10.87
C GLY A 588 35.84 2.27 10.04
N ASP A 589 35.33 1.20 10.67
CA ASP A 589 35.16 -0.11 10.04
C ASP A 589 33.70 -0.58 10.06
N TYR A 590 33.24 -1.27 9.02
CA TYR A 590 31.91 -1.87 9.00
C TYR A 590 31.85 -3.16 9.82
N PHE A 591 32.93 -3.95 9.78
CA PHE A 591 32.99 -5.28 10.36
C PHE A 591 33.84 -5.28 11.63
N LEU A 592 33.30 -5.89 12.68
CA LEU A 592 33.90 -5.98 14.00
C LEU A 592 33.85 -7.41 14.52
N VAL A 593 34.82 -7.77 15.36
CA VAL A 593 34.74 -8.98 16.18
C VAL A 593 35.12 -8.61 17.60
N MET A 594 34.32 -9.06 18.56
CA MET A 594 34.63 -8.94 19.98
C MET A 594 34.62 -10.33 20.60
N HIS A 595 35.80 -10.74 21.05
CA HIS A 595 36.06 -12.07 21.57
C HIS A 595 36.20 -12.06 23.08
N ARG A 596 35.56 -13.03 23.74
CA ARG A 596 35.58 -13.19 25.20
C ARG A 596 36.40 -14.40 25.64
N PRO A 597 37.07 -14.35 26.81
CA PRO A 597 37.82 -15.48 27.35
C PRO A 597 36.89 -16.57 27.91
N ARG A 598 37.44 -17.79 28.05
CA ARG A 598 36.81 -18.83 28.87
C ARG A 598 36.98 -18.49 30.35
N VAL A 599 35.94 -18.69 31.16
CA VAL A 599 35.97 -18.50 32.62
C VAL A 599 35.56 -19.80 33.28
N TRP A 600 36.13 -20.12 34.44
CA TRP A 600 35.75 -21.32 35.18
C TRP A 600 34.30 -21.23 35.66
N ASN A 601 33.45 -22.16 35.22
CA ASN A 601 32.09 -22.30 35.72
C ASN A 601 32.02 -23.41 36.77
N ALA A 602 31.82 -23.05 38.04
CA ALA A 602 31.78 -24.01 39.14
C ALA A 602 30.58 -24.99 39.09
N GLN A 603 29.47 -24.60 38.45
CA GLN A 603 28.27 -25.46 38.35
C GLN A 603 28.44 -26.52 37.27
N GLU A 604 28.93 -26.12 36.09
CA GLU A 604 29.15 -27.01 34.95
C GLU A 604 30.51 -27.72 34.99
N LYS A 605 31.40 -27.31 35.90
CA LYS A 605 32.77 -27.83 36.10
C LYS A 605 33.60 -27.82 34.82
N THR A 606 33.45 -26.76 34.03
CA THR A 606 34.13 -26.59 32.74
C THR A 606 34.55 -25.14 32.56
N TRP A 607 35.58 -24.91 31.75
CA TRP A 607 35.95 -23.58 31.29
C TRP A 607 35.06 -23.21 30.11
N MET A 608 34.24 -22.18 30.30
CA MET A 608 33.28 -21.73 29.31
C MET A 608 33.07 -20.23 29.43
N ALA A 609 32.66 -19.58 28.34
CA ALA A 609 32.41 -18.16 28.37
C ALA A 609 31.19 -17.83 29.26
N TYR A 610 31.28 -16.71 29.99
CA TYR A 610 30.26 -16.29 30.95
C TYR A 610 28.88 -16.18 30.29
N GLU A 611 27.91 -16.90 30.85
CA GLU A 611 26.47 -16.89 30.53
C GLU A 611 26.08 -16.99 29.05
N ARG A 612 26.94 -17.60 28.21
CA ARG A 612 26.67 -17.87 26.79
C ARG A 612 26.10 -16.63 26.09
N LYS A 613 24.94 -16.73 25.43
CA LYS A 613 24.31 -15.64 24.65
C LYS A 613 23.97 -14.40 25.49
N ARG A 614 23.43 -14.57 26.70
CA ARG A 614 23.11 -13.44 27.60
C ARG A 614 24.36 -12.67 27.96
N GLY A 615 25.40 -13.39 28.38
CA GLY A 615 26.67 -12.76 28.74
C GLY A 615 27.32 -12.05 27.56
N LYS A 616 27.21 -12.57 26.32
CA LYS A 616 27.73 -11.88 25.14
C LYS A 616 27.09 -10.51 24.95
N LEU A 617 25.76 -10.48 24.98
CA LEU A 617 24.99 -9.25 24.80
C LEU A 617 25.23 -8.28 25.96
N GLY A 618 25.26 -8.77 27.20
CA GLY A 618 25.59 -7.96 28.38
C GLY A 618 26.98 -7.32 28.29
N ALA A 619 28.01 -8.09 27.91
CA ALA A 619 29.37 -7.59 27.72
C ALA A 619 29.44 -6.50 26.65
N LEU A 620 28.73 -6.70 25.52
CA LEU A 620 28.63 -5.72 24.46
C LEU A 620 27.95 -4.44 24.95
N ASN A 621 26.81 -4.57 25.62
CA ASN A 621 26.07 -3.42 26.14
C ASN A 621 26.91 -2.63 27.15
N ALA A 622 27.60 -3.33 28.06
CA ALA A 622 28.54 -2.72 29.00
C ALA A 622 29.70 -2.00 28.28
N TYR A 623 30.22 -2.57 27.19
CA TYR A 623 31.25 -1.92 26.37
C TYR A 623 30.73 -0.63 25.71
N VAL A 624 29.56 -0.68 25.08
CA VAL A 624 28.93 0.47 24.41
C VAL A 624 28.60 1.58 25.40
N LEU A 625 28.11 1.23 26.60
CA LEU A 625 27.84 2.18 27.69
C LEU A 625 29.10 2.65 28.43
N GLY A 626 30.28 2.16 28.06
CA GLY A 626 31.58 2.61 28.58
C GLY A 626 32.06 1.94 29.88
N SER A 627 31.30 1.00 30.46
CA SER A 627 31.65 0.31 31.71
C SER A 627 32.35 -1.05 31.54
N GLY A 628 32.32 -1.64 30.34
CA GLY A 628 32.69 -3.05 30.09
C GLY A 628 33.94 -3.27 29.22
N LYS A 629 34.87 -2.32 29.16
CA LYS A 629 36.05 -2.43 28.26
C LYS A 629 36.96 -3.64 28.54
N GLN A 630 36.91 -4.21 29.74
CA GLN A 630 37.73 -5.35 30.16
C GLN A 630 37.08 -6.71 29.88
N GLU A 631 35.82 -6.76 29.41
CA GLU A 631 35.10 -8.03 29.19
C GLU A 631 35.53 -8.76 27.91
N PHE A 632 36.22 -8.07 27.01
CA PHE A 632 36.73 -8.63 25.76
C PHE A 632 38.25 -8.69 25.78
N THR A 633 38.82 -9.85 25.46
CA THR A 633 40.27 -10.05 25.38
C THR A 633 40.83 -9.65 24.02
N HIS A 634 40.07 -9.87 22.96
CA HIS A 634 40.46 -9.46 21.60
C HIS A 634 39.32 -8.72 20.93
N ILE A 635 39.63 -7.54 20.39
CA ILE A 635 38.72 -6.70 19.61
C ILE A 635 39.38 -6.44 18.27
N ILE A 636 38.67 -6.76 17.19
CA ILE A 636 39.14 -6.67 15.82
C ILE A 636 38.29 -5.64 15.09
N GLY A 637 38.96 -4.72 14.37
CA GLY A 637 38.36 -3.56 13.72
C GLY A 637 38.22 -2.34 14.64
N ASN A 638 37.98 -1.18 14.03
CA ASN A 638 37.99 0.12 14.67
C ASN A 638 36.72 0.36 15.49
N THR A 639 36.80 0.45 16.81
CA THR A 639 35.64 0.67 17.70
C THR A 639 35.21 2.12 17.87
N LEU A 640 35.85 3.08 17.20
CA LEU A 640 35.45 4.49 17.26
C LEU A 640 33.98 4.65 16.84
N GLY A 641 33.27 5.49 17.60
CA GLY A 641 31.84 5.75 17.41
C GLY A 641 30.88 4.66 17.91
N LEU A 642 31.36 3.54 18.47
CA LEU A 642 30.46 2.54 19.07
C LEU A 642 29.67 3.08 20.27
N GLU A 643 30.21 4.06 20.99
CA GLU A 643 29.53 4.76 22.09
C GLU A 643 28.30 5.57 21.66
N HIS A 644 28.13 5.83 20.36
CA HIS A 644 26.95 6.48 19.80
C HIS A 644 25.88 5.50 19.31
N VAL A 645 26.17 4.19 19.31
CA VAL A 645 25.22 3.16 18.93
C VAL A 645 24.08 3.13 19.92
N ARG A 646 22.86 3.29 19.41
CA ARG A 646 21.64 3.29 20.24
C ARG A 646 20.96 1.93 20.27
N TYR A 647 20.98 1.24 19.13
CA TYR A 647 20.23 -0.01 18.96
C TYR A 647 21.14 -1.18 18.63
N VAL A 648 20.81 -2.36 19.15
CA VAL A 648 21.43 -3.63 18.75
C VAL A 648 20.38 -4.51 18.09
N ILE A 649 20.73 -5.07 16.94
CA ILE A 649 19.96 -6.13 16.28
C ILE A 649 20.67 -7.46 16.55
N THR A 650 20.10 -8.30 17.40
CA THR A 650 20.64 -9.64 17.70
C THR A 650 20.04 -10.70 16.79
N LEU A 651 20.90 -11.51 16.17
CA LEU A 651 20.55 -12.62 15.28
C LEU A 651 21.24 -13.90 15.75
N ASP A 652 20.65 -15.06 15.49
CA ASP A 652 21.39 -16.32 15.64
C ASP A 652 22.25 -16.58 14.39
N THR A 653 23.22 -17.49 14.50
CA THR A 653 24.16 -17.82 13.42
C THR A 653 23.44 -18.26 12.13
N ASP A 654 22.35 -19.02 12.27
CA ASP A 654 21.49 -19.57 11.22
C ASP A 654 20.36 -18.63 10.78
N THR A 655 20.32 -17.41 11.31
CA THR A 655 19.29 -16.43 10.97
C THR A 655 19.73 -15.57 9.80
N GLU A 656 18.92 -15.56 8.75
CA GLU A 656 19.10 -14.66 7.62
C GLU A 656 18.42 -13.32 7.88
N LEU A 657 19.11 -12.25 7.50
CA LEU A 657 18.61 -10.88 7.57
C LEU A 657 18.28 -10.40 6.15
N PRO A 658 17.00 -10.31 5.76
CA PRO A 658 16.62 -9.91 4.41
C PRO A 658 17.02 -8.47 4.09
N ARG A 659 16.95 -8.15 2.80
CA ARG A 659 17.24 -6.80 2.30
C ARG A 659 16.37 -5.74 3.00
N ASP A 660 17.02 -4.66 3.41
CA ASP A 660 16.43 -3.49 4.09
C ASP A 660 15.70 -3.79 5.42
N ALA A 661 15.79 -5.01 5.96
CA ALA A 661 15.11 -5.40 7.19
C ALA A 661 15.65 -4.64 8.41
N ALA A 662 16.98 -4.47 8.53
CA ALA A 662 17.60 -3.73 9.63
C ALA A 662 17.10 -2.29 9.71
N ARG A 663 17.03 -1.61 8.55
CA ARG A 663 16.51 -0.25 8.44
C ARG A 663 15.06 -0.15 8.93
N LYS A 664 14.19 -1.13 8.60
CA LYS A 664 12.81 -1.17 9.08
C LYS A 664 12.71 -1.38 10.59
N PHE A 665 13.58 -2.21 11.16
CA PHE A 665 13.66 -2.41 12.62
C PHE A 665 13.97 -1.09 13.34
N ILE A 666 15.02 -0.42 12.88
CA ILE A 666 15.52 0.83 13.45
C ILE A 666 14.48 1.95 13.28
N ALA A 667 13.90 2.07 12.09
CA ALA A 667 12.86 3.05 11.79
C ALA A 667 11.61 2.87 12.68
N THR A 668 11.27 1.62 13.02
CA THR A 668 10.13 1.35 13.92
C THR A 668 10.47 1.70 15.37
N MET A 669 11.65 1.33 15.87
CA MET A 669 12.11 1.73 17.22
C MET A 669 12.21 3.25 17.40
N ALA A 670 12.63 3.97 16.36
CA ALA A 670 12.84 5.42 16.42
C ALA A 670 11.54 6.22 16.58
N HIS A 671 10.41 5.67 16.13
CA HIS A 671 9.11 6.34 16.15
C HIS A 671 8.65 6.67 17.59
N PRO A 672 8.16 7.89 17.87
CA PRO A 672 7.84 8.34 19.24
C PRO A 672 6.87 7.44 20.01
N LEU A 673 5.90 6.85 19.30
CA LEU A 673 4.93 5.95 19.93
C LEU A 673 5.52 4.58 20.28
N ASN A 674 6.69 4.23 19.78
CA ASN A 674 7.39 3.01 20.14
C ASN A 674 8.53 3.26 21.14
N ARG A 675 8.92 4.52 21.37
CA ARG A 675 9.96 4.86 22.34
C ARG A 675 9.57 4.33 23.73
N PRO A 676 10.44 3.56 24.40
CA PRO A 676 10.14 2.97 25.69
C PRO A 676 10.06 4.02 26.79
N TYR A 677 9.09 3.86 27.68
CA TYR A 677 8.97 4.60 28.93
C TYR A 677 9.17 3.64 30.11
N TYR A 678 10.23 3.88 30.88
CA TYR A 678 10.54 3.11 32.08
C TYR A 678 9.80 3.67 33.29
N ASP A 679 9.05 2.81 33.99
CA ASP A 679 8.36 3.17 35.22
C ASP A 679 9.22 2.77 36.44
N GLU A 680 9.73 3.76 37.17
CA GLU A 680 10.56 3.55 38.36
C GLU A 680 9.84 2.84 39.52
N LYS A 681 8.51 2.91 39.61
CA LYS A 681 7.78 2.23 40.68
C LYS A 681 7.58 0.75 40.39
N LEU A 682 7.26 0.44 39.13
CA LEU A 682 7.07 -0.93 38.67
C LEU A 682 8.39 -1.59 38.22
N GLN A 683 9.45 -0.79 38.08
CA GLN A 683 10.78 -1.17 37.64
C GLN A 683 10.78 -1.97 36.32
N ARG A 684 9.97 -1.51 35.36
CA ARG A 684 9.82 -2.11 34.03
C ARG A 684 9.33 -1.09 33.02
N VAL A 685 9.47 -1.41 31.73
CA VAL A 685 8.89 -0.60 30.65
C VAL A 685 7.38 -0.80 30.62
N THR A 686 6.61 0.29 30.70
CA THR A 686 5.12 0.23 30.74
C THR A 686 4.47 0.77 29.47
N GLU A 687 5.20 1.55 28.69
CA GLU A 687 4.72 2.04 27.41
C GLU A 687 5.83 2.06 26.36
N GLY A 688 5.46 1.96 25.09
CA GLY A 688 6.46 1.77 24.03
C GLY A 688 7.17 0.42 24.17
N TYR A 689 8.28 0.23 23.48
CA TYR A 689 8.93 -1.06 23.38
C TYR A 689 10.44 -0.90 23.56
N GLY A 690 11.00 -1.62 24.54
CA GLY A 690 12.45 -1.73 24.69
C GLY A 690 13.04 -2.76 23.73
N ILE A 691 12.22 -3.70 23.26
CA ILE A 691 12.59 -4.77 22.33
C ILE A 691 11.51 -4.90 21.25
N LEU A 692 11.90 -5.04 19.98
CA LEU A 692 11.00 -5.46 18.91
C LEU A 692 11.46 -6.79 18.32
N GLN A 693 10.55 -7.76 18.38
CA GLN A 693 10.69 -9.09 17.80
C GLN A 693 10.10 -9.09 16.38
N PRO A 694 10.87 -9.40 15.33
CA PRO A 694 10.33 -9.66 14.00
C PRO A 694 9.69 -11.03 13.88
N ARG A 695 8.83 -11.19 12.87
CA ARG A 695 8.30 -12.49 12.48
C ARG A 695 9.45 -13.38 12.01
N VAL A 696 9.53 -14.60 12.52
CA VAL A 696 10.45 -15.62 12.01
C VAL A 696 9.68 -16.53 11.06
N ALA A 697 10.13 -16.61 9.82
CA ALA A 697 9.60 -17.49 8.79
C ALA A 697 10.62 -18.58 8.47
N VAL A 698 10.14 -19.71 7.93
CA VAL A 698 11.02 -20.80 7.50
C VAL A 698 11.64 -20.40 6.16
N ALA A 699 12.97 -20.50 6.07
CA ALA A 699 13.73 -20.26 4.86
C ALA A 699 13.30 -21.23 3.75
N LEU A 700 13.56 -20.87 2.48
CA LEU A 700 13.31 -21.78 1.37
C LEU A 700 14.21 -23.02 1.53
N PRO A 701 13.67 -24.24 1.40
CA PRO A 701 14.47 -25.45 1.51
C PRO A 701 15.57 -25.44 0.44
N SER A 702 16.79 -25.80 0.85
CA SER A 702 17.92 -25.89 -0.07
C SER A 702 17.70 -27.01 -1.11
N SER A 703 18.50 -27.02 -2.19
CA SER A 703 18.46 -28.11 -3.18
C SER A 703 18.75 -29.49 -2.59
N ASN A 704 19.40 -29.53 -1.43
CA ASN A 704 19.77 -30.73 -0.70
C ASN A 704 18.90 -30.94 0.55
N ALA A 705 17.74 -30.26 0.63
CA ALA A 705 16.83 -30.37 1.76
C ALA A 705 16.39 -31.82 2.01
N SER A 706 16.29 -32.18 3.28
CA SER A 706 15.88 -33.55 3.63
C SER A 706 14.38 -33.75 3.43
N PHE A 707 13.95 -35.01 3.28
CA PHE A 707 12.52 -35.31 3.22
C PHE A 707 11.77 -34.88 4.49
N TYR A 708 12.45 -34.92 5.64
CA TYR A 708 11.87 -34.47 6.90
C TYR A 708 11.62 -32.95 6.91
N GLU A 709 12.60 -32.18 6.41
CA GLU A 709 12.49 -30.73 6.24
C GLU A 709 11.35 -30.37 5.29
N LEU A 710 11.24 -31.04 4.14
CA LEU A 710 10.17 -30.80 3.17
C LEU A 710 8.78 -31.14 3.72
N LEU A 711 8.65 -32.18 4.55
CA LEU A 711 7.37 -32.60 5.11
C LEU A 711 6.95 -31.75 6.32
N CYS A 712 7.90 -31.33 7.15
CA CYS A 712 7.64 -30.69 8.45
C CYS A 712 7.91 -29.17 8.46
N GLY A 713 8.61 -28.63 7.45
CA GLY A 713 9.03 -27.23 7.38
C GLY A 713 7.90 -26.22 7.15
N GLY A 714 6.67 -26.68 6.88
CA GLY A 714 5.50 -25.82 6.68
C GLY A 714 5.54 -25.03 5.37
N GLU A 715 4.81 -23.92 5.32
CA GLU A 715 4.83 -23.00 4.17
C GLU A 715 6.14 -22.18 4.17
N ALA A 716 7.06 -22.54 3.27
CA ALA A 716 8.29 -21.80 3.05
C ALA A 716 8.09 -20.67 2.02
N GLY A 717 8.76 -19.54 2.21
CA GLY A 717 8.80 -18.44 1.25
C GLY A 717 8.04 -17.17 1.66
N ILE A 718 7.91 -16.26 0.70
CA ILE A 718 7.28 -14.95 0.87
C ILE A 718 5.79 -15.11 0.60
N ASP A 719 4.93 -14.93 1.60
CA ASP A 719 3.50 -14.72 1.38
C ASP A 719 3.30 -13.29 0.81
N PRO A 720 2.93 -13.14 -0.48
CA PRO A 720 2.79 -11.83 -1.10
C PRO A 720 1.44 -11.16 -0.76
N TYR A 721 0.52 -11.88 -0.11
CA TYR A 721 -0.85 -11.42 0.15
C TYR A 721 -1.06 -10.99 1.61
N THR A 722 -0.36 -11.60 2.56
CA THR A 722 -0.51 -11.27 3.99
C THR A 722 0.61 -10.36 4.48
N ARG A 723 0.34 -9.04 4.53
CA ARG A 723 1.30 -8.04 5.03
C ARG A 723 1.53 -8.09 6.54
N SER A 724 0.57 -8.57 7.32
CA SER A 724 0.64 -8.65 8.78
C SER A 724 -0.06 -9.90 9.27
N VAL A 725 0.62 -10.71 10.09
CA VAL A 725 0.02 -11.88 10.73
C VAL A 725 -0.50 -11.51 12.12
N SER A 726 -1.63 -12.09 12.49
CA SER A 726 -2.19 -11.94 13.84
C SER A 726 -1.38 -12.72 14.85
N ASP A 727 -1.08 -12.09 15.98
CA ASP A 727 -0.50 -12.72 17.15
C ASP A 727 -1.37 -12.37 18.35
N VAL A 728 -1.81 -13.39 19.09
CA VAL A 728 -2.74 -13.21 20.21
C VAL A 728 -2.17 -12.25 21.24
N TYR A 729 -0.87 -12.32 21.53
CA TYR A 729 -0.28 -11.49 22.56
C TYR A 729 -0.19 -10.03 22.10
N GLN A 730 0.29 -9.80 20.89
CA GLN A 730 0.39 -8.44 20.35
C GLN A 730 -1.00 -7.83 20.13
N ASP A 731 -1.94 -8.58 19.57
CA ASP A 731 -3.23 -8.02 19.15
C ASP A 731 -4.21 -7.82 20.33
N VAL A 732 -4.07 -8.61 21.40
CA VAL A 732 -4.94 -8.53 22.59
C VAL A 732 -4.30 -7.70 23.71
N PHE A 733 -2.99 -7.82 23.91
CA PHE A 733 -2.28 -7.20 25.04
C PHE A 733 -1.27 -6.10 24.64
N ASP A 734 -1.11 -5.82 23.35
CA ASP A 734 -0.10 -4.90 22.82
C ASP A 734 1.35 -5.29 23.17
N GLU A 735 1.61 -6.57 23.41
CA GLU A 735 2.92 -7.13 23.79
C GLU A 735 3.26 -8.39 22.98
N GLY A 736 4.47 -8.45 22.42
CA GLY A 736 4.99 -9.62 21.70
C GLY A 736 5.79 -10.56 22.59
N SER A 737 6.07 -11.76 22.10
CA SER A 737 6.98 -12.71 22.76
C SER A 737 8.40 -12.60 22.19
N PHE A 738 9.38 -12.20 23.00
CA PHE A 738 10.77 -12.18 22.57
C PHE A 738 11.37 -13.59 22.57
N ILE A 739 11.95 -13.98 21.44
CA ILE A 739 12.56 -15.31 21.22
C ILE A 739 14.07 -15.21 20.98
N GLY A 740 14.69 -14.14 21.48
CA GLY A 740 16.13 -13.94 21.42
C GLY A 740 16.64 -13.33 20.10
N LYS A 741 15.73 -12.88 19.21
CA LYS A 741 16.07 -12.31 17.90
C LYS A 741 15.31 -11.01 17.68
N GLY A 742 15.96 -10.00 17.13
CA GLY A 742 15.31 -8.71 16.87
C GLY A 742 16.14 -7.54 17.34
N ILE A 743 15.50 -6.39 17.53
CA ILE A 743 16.15 -5.12 17.86
C ILE A 743 15.81 -4.68 19.28
N TYR A 744 16.77 -4.09 19.99
CA TYR A 744 16.52 -3.48 21.30
C TYR A 744 17.29 -2.17 21.50
N ASP A 745 16.79 -1.30 22.37
CA ASP A 745 17.46 -0.07 22.82
C ASP A 745 18.41 -0.43 23.97
N ILE A 746 19.71 -0.19 23.78
CA ILE A 746 20.77 -0.67 24.68
C ILE A 746 20.58 -0.11 26.10
N ALA A 747 20.36 1.20 26.21
CA ALA A 747 20.25 1.87 27.50
C ALA A 747 19.05 1.37 28.29
N ILE A 748 17.91 1.19 27.61
CA ILE A 748 16.67 0.73 28.24
C ILE A 748 16.73 -0.76 28.58
N PHE A 749 17.31 -1.57 27.71
CA PHE A 749 17.48 -3.00 27.95
C PHE A 749 18.34 -3.23 29.20
N GLU A 750 19.49 -2.56 29.30
CA GLU A 750 20.34 -2.64 30.49
C GLU A 750 19.64 -2.09 31.73
N HIS A 751 18.99 -0.93 31.63
CA HIS A 751 18.29 -0.34 32.77
C HIS A 751 17.17 -1.23 33.30
N ALA A 752 16.43 -1.92 32.42
CA ALA A 752 15.35 -2.80 32.81
C ALA A 752 15.81 -4.13 33.41
N LEU A 753 16.97 -4.65 32.99
CA LEU A 753 17.41 -6.01 33.32
C LEU A 753 18.54 -6.08 34.35
N LYS A 754 19.24 -4.96 34.60
CA LYS A 754 20.37 -4.91 35.53
C LYS A 754 20.00 -5.51 36.89
N ASN A 755 20.77 -6.53 37.30
CA ASN A 755 20.62 -7.27 38.56
C ASN A 755 19.26 -7.95 38.77
N ARG A 756 18.43 -8.14 37.73
CA ARG A 756 17.11 -8.77 37.85
C ARG A 756 17.15 -10.27 37.79
N MET A 757 18.10 -10.82 37.04
CA MET A 757 18.22 -12.25 36.83
C MET A 757 19.42 -12.81 37.60
N PRO A 758 19.21 -13.82 38.46
CA PRO A 758 20.33 -14.49 39.13
C PRO A 758 21.23 -15.20 38.12
N GLU A 759 22.53 -15.21 38.43
CA GLU A 759 23.55 -15.84 37.58
C GLU A 759 23.34 -17.35 37.47
N ASN A 760 23.57 -17.91 36.28
CA ASN A 760 23.53 -19.35 35.98
C ASN A 760 22.23 -20.10 36.35
N ARG A 761 21.15 -19.41 36.76
CA ARG A 761 19.91 -20.06 37.23
C ARG A 761 18.86 -20.23 36.12
N ILE A 762 18.82 -19.28 35.18
CA ILE A 762 17.80 -19.20 34.13
C ILE A 762 18.40 -19.63 32.79
N LEU A 763 17.87 -20.72 32.23
CA LEU A 763 18.39 -21.30 30.99
C LEU A 763 17.81 -20.63 29.73
N SER A 764 16.60 -20.08 29.82
CA SER A 764 15.92 -19.32 28.76
C SER A 764 15.50 -17.98 29.35
N HIS A 765 16.20 -16.91 28.95
CA HIS A 765 16.01 -15.55 29.46
C HIS A 765 15.12 -14.71 28.53
N ASP A 766 15.10 -15.02 27.23
CA ASP A 766 14.44 -14.22 26.18
C ASP A 766 13.01 -13.78 26.56
N LEU A 767 12.16 -14.71 27.02
CA LEU A 767 10.78 -14.39 27.39
C LEU A 767 10.70 -13.42 28.58
N LEU A 768 11.57 -13.59 29.59
CA LEU A 768 11.60 -12.71 30.76
C LEU A 768 12.14 -11.34 30.40
N GLU A 769 13.14 -11.28 29.52
CA GLU A 769 13.67 -10.01 29.01
C GLU A 769 12.57 -9.22 28.30
N GLY A 770 11.76 -9.91 27.48
CA GLY A 770 10.58 -9.34 26.84
C GLY A 770 9.54 -8.82 27.84
N CYS A 771 9.38 -9.45 29.02
CA CYS A 771 8.44 -9.00 30.04
C CYS A 771 8.90 -7.72 30.77
N TYR A 772 10.20 -7.56 31.04
CA TYR A 772 10.73 -6.38 31.74
C TYR A 772 10.97 -5.20 30.79
N ALA A 773 11.53 -5.45 29.62
CA ALA A 773 11.81 -4.44 28.61
C ALA A 773 10.60 -4.14 27.70
N ARG A 774 9.51 -4.90 27.84
CA ARG A 774 8.29 -4.84 27.02
C ARG A 774 8.59 -5.08 25.54
N ALA A 775 8.42 -6.32 25.11
CA ALA A 775 8.59 -6.71 23.71
C ALA A 775 7.36 -6.33 22.87
N GLY A 776 7.61 -5.85 21.65
CA GLY A 776 6.58 -5.65 20.62
C GLY A 776 6.85 -6.55 19.40
N LEU A 777 5.80 -6.94 18.69
CA LEU A 777 5.91 -7.74 17.47
C LEU A 777 5.92 -6.86 16.21
N LEU A 778 6.95 -7.00 15.39
CA LEU A 778 7.03 -6.49 14.03
C LEU A 778 6.42 -7.49 13.06
N SER A 779 5.10 -7.44 12.91
CA SER A 779 4.32 -8.44 12.15
C SER A 779 4.58 -8.45 10.64
N ASP A 780 5.13 -7.36 10.10
CA ASP A 780 5.29 -7.10 8.66
C ASP A 780 6.76 -7.15 8.19
N VAL A 781 7.70 -7.43 9.09
CA VAL A 781 9.11 -7.63 8.76
C VAL A 781 9.52 -9.02 9.20
N GLN A 782 10.16 -9.76 8.28
CA GLN A 782 10.50 -11.16 8.45
C GLN A 782 12.00 -11.36 8.61
N LEU A 783 12.37 -12.35 9.42
CA LEU A 783 13.67 -13.03 9.41
C LEU A 783 13.43 -14.46 8.93
N TYR A 784 14.45 -15.06 8.29
CA TYR A 784 14.37 -16.45 7.85
C TYR A 784 15.29 -17.34 8.68
N GLU A 785 14.80 -18.52 9.02
CA GLU A 785 15.57 -19.57 9.68
C GLU A 785 15.40 -20.90 8.93
N GLU A 786 16.46 -21.68 8.89
CA GLU A 786 16.39 -23.05 8.40
C GLU A 786 15.57 -23.95 9.33
N TYR A 787 14.77 -24.84 8.75
CA TYR A 787 14.08 -25.87 9.52
C TYR A 787 15.04 -27.03 9.81
N PRO A 788 14.97 -27.68 11.00
CA PRO A 788 15.85 -28.80 11.29
C PRO A 788 15.76 -29.92 10.24
N SER A 789 16.92 -30.32 9.70
CA SER A 789 17.02 -31.34 8.64
C SER A 789 16.69 -32.77 9.10
N SER A 790 16.51 -33.01 10.40
CA SER A 790 16.14 -34.33 10.92
C SER A 790 15.26 -34.24 12.17
N TYR A 791 14.44 -35.29 12.37
CA TYR A 791 13.61 -35.43 13.58
C TYR A 791 14.42 -35.36 14.88
N LEU A 792 15.61 -35.96 14.92
CA LEU A 792 16.46 -35.92 16.12
C LEU A 792 16.95 -34.50 16.42
N ALA A 793 17.30 -33.72 15.39
CA ALA A 793 17.68 -32.32 15.55
C ALA A 793 16.50 -31.47 16.06
N ASP A 794 15.30 -31.67 15.49
CA ASP A 794 14.08 -30.99 15.95
C ASP A 794 13.75 -31.35 17.41
N MET A 795 13.72 -32.64 17.77
CA MET A 795 13.44 -33.07 19.15
C MET A 795 14.47 -32.56 20.16
N ARG A 796 15.76 -32.50 19.80
CA ARG A 796 16.79 -31.88 20.64
C ARG A 796 16.54 -30.38 20.83
N ARG A 797 16.15 -29.66 19.77
CA ARG A 797 15.77 -28.23 19.83
C ARG A 797 14.57 -28.03 20.76
N ARG A 798 13.49 -28.80 20.59
CA ARG A 798 12.28 -28.74 21.44
C ARG A 798 12.57 -29.11 22.89
N HIS A 799 13.36 -30.15 23.14
CA HIS A 799 13.74 -30.55 24.49
C HIS A 799 14.53 -29.44 25.21
N ARG A 800 15.44 -28.74 24.51
CA ARG A 800 16.13 -27.56 25.08
C ARG A 800 15.12 -26.49 25.48
N TRP A 801 14.14 -26.18 24.62
CA TRP A 801 13.10 -25.20 24.92
C TRP A 801 12.22 -25.60 26.10
N ILE A 802 11.73 -26.85 26.14
CA ILE A 802 10.90 -27.36 27.24
C ILE A 802 11.64 -27.28 28.58
N ARG A 803 12.93 -27.65 28.61
CA ARG A 803 13.73 -27.51 29.84
C ARG A 803 13.97 -26.05 30.23
N GLY A 804 14.14 -25.17 29.24
CA GLY A 804 14.31 -23.74 29.45
C GLY A 804 13.06 -23.09 30.04
N THR A 805 11.90 -23.32 29.42
CA THR A 805 10.62 -22.74 29.84
C THR A 805 10.09 -23.37 31.12
N GLY A 806 10.26 -24.69 31.33
CA GLY A 806 9.81 -25.39 32.53
C GLY A 806 10.47 -24.94 33.84
N ARG A 807 11.57 -24.18 33.78
CA ARG A 807 12.24 -23.61 34.96
C ARG A 807 11.76 -22.19 35.31
N LEU A 808 11.02 -21.51 34.43
CA LEU A 808 10.56 -20.13 34.63
C LEU A 808 9.70 -19.94 35.89
N PRO A 809 8.74 -20.81 36.25
CA PRO A 809 7.90 -20.60 37.44
C PRO A 809 8.64 -20.78 38.78
N ARG A 810 9.91 -21.23 38.78
CA ARG A 810 10.71 -21.56 39.97
C ARG A 810 11.88 -20.58 40.20
N GLY A 811 12.11 -19.66 39.26
CA GLY A 811 13.06 -18.55 39.39
C GLY A 811 12.34 -17.33 39.91
#